data_AF-A0A5M6I455-F1
#
_entry.id   AF-A0A5M6I455-F1
#
_cell.length_a   1.000
_cell.length_b   1.000
_cell.length_c   1.000
_cell.angle_alpha   90.00
_cell.angle_beta   90.00
_cell.angle_gamma   90.00
#
_symmetry.space_group_name_H-M   'P 1'
#
loop_
_entity.id
_entity.type
_entity.pdbx_description
1 polymer ?
#
loop_
_entity_poly.entity_id
_entity_poly.type
_entity_poly.pdbx_seq_one_letter_code
_entity_poly.pdbx_strand_id
1 'polypeptide(L)'
;MAKESRTKSSGGTRPGKAAKRAVPKTSGRARKVLDRPALQGWNTTDDEEIALRRWRGTTEIVAIETIEADHPVFGTFKTRSETGGSYEVEIRDLKGFSNSCGCIDHRVNGLGTCKHVEGVLAALHRRGAKAFRAAAAAGPTRVEIFLDRRGTPRPMIAWPVAESELEDDREPVRGWLAPFLAADGTLDPAPDNIATLVDAWSVAPADVRLRLRVSRLFGPWLAREQRTRSRIEERAAFLAEVTRGEADFEVVKLPLLPYQREGMLHLAFGERALLADEMGLGKTVQAIAACELLARRKGISRVLIVCPASLKAEWEEQIARFTDRPAHSVFGPRAERLARYRDPVFFTIVNYEQVLVDADDINAVLSPDLVVLDEAQRIKNWQTKTARRVKSLRSLYVFVLTGTPVENRIDELYSIVQYLDPELVGPLFRFNRDFYQLDERGRPADYKNLDDLHRRVAPVMLRRRKADVERELPGRTVTNYFVPMVEEQKARYDDYKSQAARLIAIAQRRPLLPKEFDRLQMLLACMRMVCDTPAILDPSCRVSPKLEELERVFGDLFEEPDRKVIVFSEWERMLELVRELAAEMGIETAWHTGSVPQQRRRAEITRFKNDPACRLFLSTDSGSVGLNLQVASAVINVDLPWNPARLEQRIARAWRKNQTRAVTVVNLVCEGSIEHGILHLLGQKQALADGVLDGQGDVSALKMPSGRGAMVERMQAMMEAAEKAAPRIVSPDEAVAEDLKCRHGEAALLIEARQGGDGRVRVLAVLDLNGEALAAEQKRLATGDGTAPKVELVDRATWTAMQRLQASGVLQLVEGPVRVLHRAPSFVETDVSVERKAAEAATLHGKAERAVRMARVLAQGGFPEEAPALLAKAIGDAAAARLVALGELLLGAATASPAQIASLVERGTIPPNTTATLAALWPGTDLVSGAEVARLLDATEAIVAACREPLATLPTPILKII
;
A
#
# COMPACT_ATOMS: atom_id res chain seq x y z
N MET A 1 -62.96 -6.01 -36.61
CA MET A 1 -64.36 -5.79 -36.17
C MET A 1 -64.40 -5.88 -34.64
N ALA A 2 -64.94 -4.84 -34.00
CA ALA A 2 -65.38 -4.63 -32.60
C ALA A 2 -64.41 -5.02 -31.45
N LYS A 3 -63.84 -4.10 -30.65
CA LYS A 3 -64.36 -3.17 -29.61
C LYS A 3 -64.62 -3.78 -28.22
N GLU A 4 -63.99 -3.14 -27.21
CA GLU A 4 -64.40 -2.95 -25.79
C GLU A 4 -64.35 -4.18 -24.85
N SER A 5 -64.01 -4.14 -23.55
CA SER A 5 -63.79 -3.09 -22.53
C SER A 5 -63.04 -3.65 -21.30
N ARG A 6 -62.46 -2.75 -20.49
CA ARG A 6 -61.67 -2.94 -19.25
C ARG A 6 -62.38 -3.70 -18.11
N THR A 7 -61.60 -4.35 -17.23
CA THR A 7 -61.61 -4.12 -15.74
C THR A 7 -60.48 -4.91 -15.02
N LYS A 8 -59.95 -4.32 -13.95
CA LYS A 8 -58.81 -4.77 -13.12
C LYS A 8 -59.25 -5.70 -11.98
N SER A 9 -58.42 -6.66 -11.54
CA SER A 9 -57.90 -6.75 -10.15
C SER A 9 -57.05 -8.00 -9.85
N SER A 10 -55.92 -7.74 -9.17
CA SER A 10 -55.15 -8.50 -8.16
C SER A 10 -55.19 -10.04 -8.03
N GLY A 11 -53.99 -10.63 -7.90
CA GLY A 11 -53.70 -11.65 -6.88
C GLY A 11 -53.34 -13.06 -7.37
N GLY A 12 -52.16 -13.25 -7.99
CA GLY A 12 -51.65 -14.56 -8.41
C GLY A 12 -50.82 -15.28 -7.34
N THR A 13 -51.41 -16.33 -6.78
CA THR A 13 -50.92 -17.30 -5.80
C THR A 13 -49.84 -18.24 -6.36
N ARG A 14 -48.83 -18.58 -5.55
CA ARG A 14 -47.81 -19.62 -5.85
C ARG A 14 -48.43 -21.03 -5.83
N PRO A 15 -48.10 -21.95 -6.77
CA PRO A 15 -48.53 -23.34 -6.69
C PRO A 15 -47.46 -24.29 -6.11
N GLY A 16 -47.88 -25.11 -5.15
CA GLY A 16 -47.79 -26.59 -5.23
C GLY A 16 -46.45 -27.27 -4.97
N LYS A 17 -46.24 -27.73 -3.73
CA LYS A 17 -45.25 -28.76 -3.35
C LYS A 17 -45.71 -30.16 -3.79
N ALA A 18 -44.88 -30.88 -4.54
CA ALA A 18 -45.08 -32.30 -4.85
C ALA A 18 -44.65 -33.20 -3.68
N ALA A 19 -45.47 -34.23 -3.41
CA ALA A 19 -45.37 -35.16 -2.29
C ALA A 19 -44.20 -36.16 -2.43
N LYS A 20 -43.47 -36.38 -1.32
CA LYS A 20 -42.48 -37.46 -1.18
C LYS A 20 -43.10 -38.65 -0.42
N ARG A 21 -42.94 -39.84 -1.00
CA ARG A 21 -43.30 -41.16 -0.44
C ARG A 21 -42.69 -41.38 0.96
N ALA A 22 -43.50 -41.97 1.84
CA ALA A 22 -43.16 -42.32 3.21
C ALA A 22 -42.26 -43.57 3.29
N VAL A 23 -41.26 -43.51 4.16
CA VAL A 23 -40.38 -44.62 4.62
C VAL A 23 -40.72 -44.89 6.10
N PRO A 24 -40.66 -46.14 6.60
CA PRO A 24 -41.21 -46.49 7.91
C PRO A 24 -40.45 -45.84 9.07
N LYS A 25 -41.19 -45.32 10.05
CA LYS A 25 -40.65 -44.74 11.29
C LYS A 25 -40.21 -45.85 12.24
N THR A 26 -38.90 -46.11 12.33
CA THR A 26 -38.31 -46.69 13.54
C THR A 26 -38.08 -45.57 14.56
N SER A 27 -38.67 -45.71 15.74
CA SER A 27 -38.58 -44.76 16.86
C SER A 27 -37.14 -44.66 17.40
N GLY A 28 -36.39 -43.67 16.94
CA GLY A 28 -35.11 -43.26 17.52
C GLY A 28 -35.25 -41.92 18.23
N ARG A 29 -34.84 -41.84 19.51
CA ARG A 29 -34.73 -40.59 20.30
C ARG A 29 -34.18 -39.46 19.41
N ALA A 30 -34.89 -38.34 19.35
CA ALA A 30 -34.49 -37.15 18.60
C ALA A 30 -33.05 -36.74 18.99
N ARG A 31 -32.20 -36.50 17.97
CA ARG A 31 -30.83 -35.99 18.12
C ARG A 31 -30.88 -34.73 19.01
N LYS A 32 -30.25 -34.76 20.18
CA LYS A 32 -29.92 -33.53 20.93
C LYS A 32 -28.81 -32.83 20.14
N VAL A 33 -29.19 -32.00 19.18
CA VAL A 33 -28.26 -31.19 18.38
C VAL A 33 -27.68 -30.16 19.35
N LEU A 34 -26.36 -30.17 19.54
CA LEU A 34 -25.69 -29.10 20.27
C LEU A 34 -26.01 -27.77 19.58
N ASP A 35 -26.22 -26.70 20.32
CA ASP A 35 -26.34 -25.37 19.72
C ASP A 35 -24.98 -24.97 19.14
N ARG A 36 -25.01 -24.29 17.99
CA ARG A 36 -23.77 -23.82 17.36
C ARG A 36 -23.11 -22.79 18.29
N PRO A 37 -21.84 -22.97 18.69
CA PRO A 37 -21.14 -22.00 19.53
C PRO A 37 -21.12 -20.62 18.86
N ALA A 38 -21.37 -19.57 19.65
CA ALA A 38 -21.19 -18.19 19.20
C ALA A 38 -19.68 -17.89 19.20
N LEU A 39 -19.12 -17.60 18.03
CA LEU A 39 -17.69 -17.25 17.89
C LEU A 39 -17.53 -15.73 17.91
N GLN A 40 -16.59 -15.23 18.72
CA GLN A 40 -16.26 -13.81 18.81
C GLN A 40 -15.32 -13.35 17.67
N GLY A 41 -15.73 -13.55 16.41
CA GLY A 41 -14.94 -13.09 15.27
C GLY A 41 -13.58 -13.78 15.17
N TRP A 42 -12.48 -13.01 15.20
CA TRP A 42 -11.11 -13.54 15.09
C TRP A 42 -10.44 -13.77 16.45
N ASN A 43 -11.07 -13.36 17.56
CA ASN A 43 -10.52 -13.47 18.90
C ASN A 43 -10.96 -14.77 19.60
N THR A 44 -11.17 -15.84 18.83
CA THR A 44 -11.66 -17.10 19.36
C THR A 44 -10.60 -17.77 20.23
N THR A 45 -11.02 -18.27 21.39
CA THR A 45 -10.14 -19.07 22.26
C THR A 45 -9.98 -20.49 21.71
N ASP A 46 -8.93 -21.19 22.16
CA ASP A 46 -8.75 -22.60 21.79
C ASP A 46 -9.95 -23.46 22.27
N ASP A 47 -10.55 -23.14 23.42
CA ASP A 47 -11.74 -23.81 23.94
C ASP A 47 -12.98 -23.59 23.07
N GLU A 48 -13.20 -22.37 22.57
CA GLU A 48 -14.30 -22.05 21.64
C GLU A 48 -14.12 -22.79 20.31
N GLU A 49 -12.90 -22.87 19.80
CA GLU A 49 -12.56 -23.59 18.57
C GLU A 49 -12.68 -25.12 18.74
N ILE A 50 -12.40 -25.66 19.93
CA ILE A 50 -12.66 -27.06 20.30
C ILE A 50 -14.18 -27.30 20.40
N ALA A 51 -14.93 -26.40 21.04
CA ALA A 51 -16.39 -26.49 21.13
C ALA A 51 -17.05 -26.47 19.74
N LEU A 52 -16.53 -25.67 18.80
CA LEU A 52 -16.97 -25.68 17.41
C LEU A 52 -16.74 -27.04 16.76
N ARG A 53 -15.58 -27.67 16.97
CA ARG A 53 -15.27 -29.00 16.43
C ARG A 53 -16.16 -30.08 17.04
N ARG A 54 -16.48 -29.99 18.33
CA ARG A 54 -17.46 -30.85 19.02
C ARG A 54 -18.83 -30.75 18.37
N TRP A 55 -19.32 -29.52 18.15
CA TRP A 55 -20.57 -29.28 17.46
C TRP A 55 -20.57 -29.90 16.06
N ARG A 56 -19.55 -29.58 15.24
CA ARG A 56 -19.40 -30.10 13.87
C ARG A 56 -19.29 -31.62 13.82
N GLY A 57 -18.63 -32.25 14.80
CA GLY A 57 -18.51 -33.69 14.91
C GLY A 57 -19.86 -34.38 15.12
N THR A 58 -20.78 -33.74 15.86
CA THR A 58 -22.13 -34.27 16.08
C THR A 58 -23.10 -34.01 14.93
N THR A 59 -22.85 -33.01 14.09
CA THR A 59 -23.76 -32.58 13.02
C THR A 59 -23.32 -33.02 11.62
N GLU A 60 -22.04 -32.87 11.26
CA GLU A 60 -21.52 -33.05 9.90
C GLU A 60 -21.00 -34.48 9.60
N ILE A 61 -20.82 -35.33 10.63
CA ILE A 61 -20.33 -36.70 10.46
C ILE A 61 -21.51 -37.64 10.20
N VAL A 62 -21.49 -38.28 9.03
CA VAL A 62 -22.60 -39.11 8.54
C VAL A 62 -22.40 -40.59 8.80
N ALA A 63 -21.16 -41.08 8.77
CA ALA A 63 -20.86 -42.50 8.98
C ALA A 63 -19.55 -42.69 9.74
N ILE A 64 -19.52 -43.70 10.61
CA ILE A 64 -18.36 -44.12 11.39
C ILE A 64 -18.30 -45.64 11.35
N GLU A 65 -17.22 -46.17 10.81
CA GLU A 65 -16.91 -47.59 10.69
C GLU A 65 -15.74 -47.93 11.64
N THR A 66 -15.80 -49.08 12.29
CA THR A 66 -14.75 -49.54 13.22
C THR A 66 -13.79 -50.45 12.45
N ILE A 67 -12.51 -50.07 12.36
CA ILE A 67 -11.49 -50.84 11.63
C ILE A 67 -10.91 -51.95 12.53
N GLU A 68 -10.64 -51.63 13.80
CA GLU A 68 -10.15 -52.61 14.79
C GLU A 68 -11.31 -53.09 15.66
N ALA A 69 -11.99 -54.17 15.23
CA ALA A 69 -13.16 -54.70 15.96
C ALA A 69 -12.80 -55.19 17.38
N ASP A 70 -11.61 -55.74 17.57
CA ASP A 70 -11.09 -56.22 18.86
C ASP A 70 -10.78 -55.08 19.84
N HIS A 71 -10.72 -53.84 19.35
CA HIS A 71 -10.51 -52.63 20.15
C HIS A 71 -11.66 -51.63 19.94
N PRO A 72 -12.88 -51.92 20.44
CA PRO A 72 -14.10 -51.18 20.10
C PRO A 72 -14.15 -49.75 20.66
N VAL A 73 -13.23 -49.38 21.57
CA VAL A 73 -13.15 -48.05 22.20
C VAL A 73 -11.84 -47.35 21.86
N PHE A 74 -10.69 -47.90 22.28
CA PHE A 74 -9.35 -47.36 22.02
C PHE A 74 -8.74 -47.90 20.71
N GLY A 75 -9.54 -47.92 19.66
CA GLY A 75 -9.20 -48.50 18.35
C GLY A 75 -9.07 -47.48 17.24
N THR A 76 -9.06 -47.99 16.01
CA THR A 76 -9.00 -47.19 14.78
C THR A 76 -10.38 -47.20 14.11
N PHE A 77 -10.80 -46.02 13.66
CA PHE A 77 -12.11 -45.78 13.06
C PHE A 77 -11.98 -45.06 11.73
N LYS A 78 -12.89 -45.34 10.81
CA LYS A 78 -13.03 -44.61 9.55
C LYS A 78 -14.26 -43.74 9.61
N THR A 79 -14.07 -42.44 9.41
CA THR A 79 -15.15 -41.46 9.39
C THR A 79 -15.48 -41.02 7.97
N ARG A 80 -16.74 -40.66 7.72
CA ARG A 80 -17.19 -39.99 6.49
C ARG A 80 -18.01 -38.76 6.85
N SER A 81 -17.72 -37.64 6.20
CA SER A 81 -18.45 -36.38 6.35
C SER A 81 -19.46 -36.15 5.22
N GLU A 82 -20.44 -35.27 5.44
CA GLU A 82 -21.39 -34.85 4.39
C GLU A 82 -20.69 -34.33 3.11
N THR A 83 -19.52 -33.72 3.27
CA THR A 83 -18.69 -33.20 2.18
C THR A 83 -17.91 -34.28 1.40
N GLY A 84 -18.17 -35.57 1.66
CA GLY A 84 -17.62 -36.71 0.91
C GLY A 84 -16.24 -37.21 1.35
N GLY A 85 -15.47 -36.43 2.11
CA GLY A 85 -14.16 -36.84 2.61
C GLY A 85 -14.24 -37.98 3.64
N SER A 86 -13.36 -38.97 3.52
CA SER A 86 -13.19 -40.06 4.47
C SER A 86 -11.80 -40.02 5.11
N TYR A 87 -11.74 -40.17 6.43
CA TYR A 87 -10.50 -40.05 7.20
C TYR A 87 -10.44 -41.11 8.30
N GLU A 88 -9.25 -41.66 8.51
CA GLU A 88 -8.93 -42.52 9.64
C GLU A 88 -8.72 -41.68 10.91
N VAL A 89 -9.25 -42.20 12.01
CA VAL A 89 -9.23 -41.60 13.35
C VAL A 89 -8.78 -42.67 14.34
N GLU A 90 -7.72 -42.39 15.07
CA GLU A 90 -7.16 -43.27 16.10
C GLU A 90 -7.51 -42.70 17.48
N ILE A 91 -8.30 -43.45 18.25
CA ILE A 91 -8.69 -43.07 19.60
C ILE A 91 -7.74 -43.72 20.60
N ARG A 92 -7.09 -42.88 21.41
CA ARG A 92 -6.18 -43.24 22.51
C ARG A 92 -6.67 -42.72 23.86
N ASP A 93 -7.41 -41.63 23.81
CA ASP A 93 -7.89 -40.93 24.99
C ASP A 93 -9.35 -40.48 24.76
N LEU A 94 -10.16 -40.61 25.79
CA LEU A 94 -11.58 -40.26 25.76
C LEU A 94 -11.86 -38.87 26.34
N LYS A 95 -10.88 -38.26 27.05
CA LYS A 95 -11.03 -36.98 27.74
C LYS A 95 -10.02 -35.93 27.29
N GLY A 96 -8.78 -36.33 27.01
CA GLY A 96 -7.73 -35.44 26.54
C GLY A 96 -7.57 -35.44 25.01
N PHE A 97 -6.35 -35.10 24.58
CA PHE A 97 -6.06 -34.62 23.23
C PHE A 97 -4.95 -35.40 22.51
N SER A 98 -4.69 -36.64 22.93
CA SER A 98 -3.69 -37.54 22.32
C SER A 98 -4.23 -38.38 21.16
N ASN A 99 -5.48 -38.13 20.76
CA ASN A 99 -6.10 -38.76 19.59
C ASN A 99 -5.44 -38.28 18.30
N SER A 100 -5.59 -39.05 17.22
CA SER A 100 -5.05 -38.66 15.92
C SER A 100 -6.07 -38.82 14.81
N CYS A 101 -5.98 -37.95 13.81
CA CYS A 101 -6.84 -38.02 12.63
C CYS A 101 -6.05 -37.63 11.37
N GLY A 102 -6.30 -38.34 10.27
CA GLY A 102 -5.63 -38.10 8.98
C GLY A 102 -6.09 -36.83 8.24
N CYS A 103 -7.09 -36.11 8.76
CA CYS A 103 -7.61 -34.90 8.10
C CYS A 103 -6.66 -33.70 8.22
N ILE A 104 -6.76 -32.78 7.26
CA ILE A 104 -5.93 -31.56 7.23
C ILE A 104 -6.17 -30.66 8.45
N ASP A 105 -7.41 -30.54 8.93
CA ASP A 105 -7.74 -29.71 10.10
C ASP A 105 -6.94 -30.16 11.33
N HIS A 106 -6.97 -31.46 11.67
CA HIS A 106 -6.18 -32.01 12.78
C HIS A 106 -4.67 -31.82 12.60
N ARG A 107 -4.21 -31.85 11.33
CA ARG A 107 -2.80 -31.72 10.99
C ARG A 107 -2.24 -30.35 11.34
N VAL A 108 -3.01 -29.30 11.02
CA VAL A 108 -2.53 -27.92 11.08
C VAL A 108 -3.03 -27.18 12.32
N ASN A 109 -4.16 -27.59 12.92
CA ASN A 109 -4.84 -26.74 13.89
C ASN A 109 -4.15 -26.63 15.26
N GLY A 110 -3.31 -27.60 15.62
CA GLY A 110 -2.61 -27.68 16.89
C GLY A 110 -3.50 -27.64 18.14
N LEU A 111 -4.72 -28.16 18.05
CA LEU A 111 -5.66 -28.32 19.18
C LEU A 111 -5.69 -29.77 19.71
N GLY A 112 -5.08 -30.72 18.99
CA GLY A 112 -5.15 -32.15 19.31
C GLY A 112 -6.54 -32.77 19.11
N THR A 113 -7.44 -32.07 18.41
CA THR A 113 -8.75 -32.59 18.03
C THR A 113 -9.24 -31.98 16.71
N CYS A 114 -10.23 -32.61 16.10
CA CYS A 114 -10.93 -32.13 14.91
C CYS A 114 -12.36 -32.66 14.91
N LYS A 115 -13.19 -32.21 13.96
CA LYS A 115 -14.58 -32.68 13.86
C LYS A 115 -14.71 -34.21 13.74
N HIS A 116 -13.73 -34.89 13.15
CA HIS A 116 -13.78 -36.34 12.97
C HIS A 116 -13.49 -37.07 14.30
N VAL A 117 -12.49 -36.61 15.06
CA VAL A 117 -12.18 -37.12 16.40
C VAL A 117 -13.41 -36.96 17.30
N GLU A 118 -13.96 -35.76 17.38
CA GLU A 118 -15.14 -35.46 18.20
C GLU A 118 -16.38 -36.24 17.75
N GLY A 119 -16.55 -36.46 16.44
CA GLY A 119 -17.61 -37.29 15.90
C GLY A 119 -17.54 -38.74 16.37
N VAL A 120 -16.32 -39.32 16.40
CA VAL A 120 -16.08 -40.67 16.92
C VAL A 120 -16.34 -40.74 18.43
N LEU A 121 -15.79 -39.80 19.21
CA LEU A 121 -16.02 -39.73 20.66
C LEU A 121 -17.52 -39.62 20.98
N ALA A 122 -18.25 -38.75 20.28
CA ALA A 122 -19.69 -38.60 20.43
C ALA A 122 -20.47 -39.86 20.01
N ALA A 123 -19.99 -40.62 19.02
CA ALA A 123 -20.60 -41.89 18.63
C ALA A 123 -20.36 -42.99 19.66
N LEU A 124 -19.13 -43.12 20.19
CA LEU A 124 -18.79 -44.06 21.26
C LEU A 124 -19.63 -43.80 22.52
N HIS A 125 -19.73 -42.54 22.93
CA HIS A 125 -20.57 -42.15 24.07
C HIS A 125 -22.06 -42.52 23.85
N ARG A 126 -22.57 -42.37 22.62
CA ARG A 126 -23.94 -42.75 22.26
C ARG A 126 -24.17 -44.26 22.19
N ARG A 127 -23.17 -45.04 21.76
CA ARG A 127 -23.24 -46.52 21.72
C ARG A 127 -23.38 -47.11 23.12
N GLY A 128 -22.84 -46.47 24.15
CA GLY A 128 -23.09 -46.86 25.55
C GLY A 128 -22.35 -45.99 26.57
N ALA A 129 -23.06 -45.04 27.21
CA ALA A 129 -22.46 -44.10 28.16
C ALA A 129 -21.83 -44.76 29.40
N LYS A 130 -22.39 -45.89 29.89
CA LYS A 130 -21.81 -46.65 31.01
C LYS A 130 -20.47 -47.29 30.61
N ALA A 131 -20.42 -47.96 29.46
CA ALA A 131 -19.21 -48.57 28.93
C ALA A 131 -18.13 -47.53 28.59
N PHE A 132 -18.53 -46.38 28.04
CA PHE A 132 -17.63 -45.25 27.78
C PHE A 132 -16.97 -44.73 29.07
N ARG A 133 -17.76 -44.52 30.14
CA ARG A 133 -17.22 -44.08 31.43
C ARG A 133 -16.32 -45.12 32.09
N ALA A 134 -16.68 -46.40 32.00
CA ALA A 134 -15.83 -47.49 32.49
C ALA A 134 -14.50 -47.55 31.74
N ALA A 135 -14.52 -47.48 30.40
CA ALA A 135 -13.30 -47.42 29.58
C ALA A 135 -12.46 -46.17 29.87
N ALA A 136 -13.09 -45.02 30.10
CA ALA A 136 -12.39 -43.79 30.46
C ALA A 136 -11.75 -43.83 31.86
N ALA A 137 -12.20 -44.73 32.75
CA ALA A 137 -11.59 -44.97 34.05
C ALA A 137 -10.47 -46.01 33.98
N ALA A 138 -10.66 -47.08 33.18
CA ALA A 138 -9.67 -48.13 32.99
C ALA A 138 -8.45 -47.68 32.14
N GLY A 139 -8.66 -46.74 31.21
CA GLY A 139 -7.62 -46.28 30.30
C GLY A 139 -7.30 -47.28 29.16
N PRO A 140 -6.39 -46.91 28.25
CA PRO A 140 -5.93 -47.81 27.20
C PRO A 140 -5.11 -48.95 27.79
N THR A 141 -5.15 -50.13 27.16
CA THR A 141 -4.38 -51.32 27.56
C THR A 141 -3.10 -51.52 26.77
N ARG A 142 -2.93 -50.77 25.67
CA ARG A 142 -1.79 -50.87 24.75
C ARG A 142 -0.81 -49.72 24.95
N VAL A 143 0.46 -49.97 24.68
CA VAL A 143 1.46 -48.93 24.43
C VAL A 143 1.12 -48.26 23.10
N GLU A 144 1.19 -46.93 23.06
CA GLU A 144 0.83 -46.13 21.90
C GLU A 144 2.01 -45.30 21.45
N ILE A 145 2.42 -45.44 20.19
CA ILE A 145 3.41 -44.57 19.55
C ILE A 145 2.69 -43.73 18.50
N PHE A 146 2.74 -42.41 18.64
CA PHE A 146 1.96 -41.48 17.83
C PHE A 146 2.64 -40.13 17.69
N LEU A 147 2.10 -39.30 16.80
CA LEU A 147 2.58 -37.93 16.60
C LEU A 147 1.68 -36.97 17.37
N ASP A 148 2.18 -36.38 18.46
CA ASP A 148 1.51 -35.25 19.10
C ASP A 148 1.62 -34.04 18.18
N ARG A 149 0.50 -33.35 17.98
CA ARG A 149 0.37 -32.19 17.09
C ARG A 149 0.01 -30.91 17.85
N ARG A 150 -0.04 -30.94 19.18
CA ARG A 150 -0.24 -29.73 19.98
C ARG A 150 1.04 -28.91 20.01
N GLY A 151 1.19 -28.03 19.02
CA GLY A 151 2.42 -27.25 18.79
C GLY A 151 3.24 -27.85 17.66
N THR A 152 4.57 -27.89 17.82
CA THR A 152 5.46 -28.53 16.85
C THR A 152 5.22 -30.04 16.86
N PRO A 153 4.94 -30.68 15.71
CA PRO A 153 4.69 -32.11 15.67
C PRO A 153 5.85 -32.92 16.26
N ARG A 154 5.57 -33.75 17.27
CA ARG A 154 6.58 -34.52 17.98
C ARG A 154 6.16 -35.99 18.12
N PRO A 155 7.00 -36.96 17.73
CA PRO A 155 6.78 -38.36 18.03
C PRO A 155 6.77 -38.59 19.55
N MET A 156 5.77 -39.33 20.02
CA MET A 156 5.54 -39.61 21.43
C MET A 156 5.22 -41.08 21.65
N ILE A 157 5.62 -41.56 22.83
CA ILE A 157 5.22 -42.85 23.38
C ILE A 157 4.34 -42.61 24.61
N ALA A 158 3.19 -43.29 24.68
CA ALA A 158 2.34 -43.31 25.86
C ALA A 158 2.24 -44.73 26.40
N TRP A 159 2.56 -44.86 27.68
CA TRP A 159 2.44 -46.10 28.43
C TRP A 159 1.06 -46.16 29.14
N PRO A 160 0.42 -47.34 29.19
CA PRO A 160 -0.85 -47.49 29.90
C PRO A 160 -0.68 -47.32 31.42
N VAL A 161 -1.66 -46.67 32.06
CA VAL A 161 -1.58 -46.10 33.43
C VAL A 161 -1.70 -47.14 34.55
N ALA A 162 -2.10 -48.39 34.28
CA ALA A 162 -2.40 -49.35 35.34
C ALA A 162 -1.19 -49.67 36.25
N GLU A 163 -1.37 -49.37 37.55
CA GLU A 163 -0.48 -49.67 38.67
C GLU A 163 -0.63 -51.16 39.10
N SER A 164 0.51 -51.83 39.26
CA SER A 164 0.76 -53.01 40.13
C SER A 164 0.63 -54.46 39.62
N GLU A 165 -0.06 -54.82 38.52
CA GLU A 165 -0.13 -56.24 38.07
C GLU A 165 0.40 -56.52 36.63
N LEU A 166 0.90 -55.50 35.93
CA LEU A 166 1.25 -55.57 34.49
C LEU A 166 2.73 -55.26 34.18
N GLU A 167 3.63 -55.22 35.17
CA GLU A 167 5.07 -54.97 34.91
C GLU A 167 5.73 -56.11 34.13
N ASP A 168 5.47 -57.38 34.49
CA ASP A 168 5.96 -58.57 33.78
C ASP A 168 5.42 -58.66 32.34
N ASP A 169 4.19 -58.19 32.11
CA ASP A 169 3.50 -58.31 30.81
C ASP A 169 3.97 -57.27 29.77
N ARG A 170 4.82 -56.32 30.19
CA ARG A 170 5.37 -55.23 29.36
C ARG A 170 6.84 -55.43 29.00
N GLU A 171 7.54 -56.37 29.64
CA GLU A 171 8.95 -56.66 29.39
C GLU A 171 9.23 -57.00 27.91
N PRO A 172 8.40 -57.80 27.21
CA PRO A 172 8.61 -58.07 25.78
C PRO A 172 8.54 -56.80 24.91
N VAL A 173 7.64 -55.87 25.24
CA VAL A 173 7.48 -54.60 24.51
C VAL A 173 8.60 -53.62 24.85
N ARG A 174 9.03 -53.54 26.12
CA ARG A 174 10.17 -52.71 26.54
C ARG A 174 11.47 -53.19 25.89
N GLY A 175 11.73 -54.50 25.91
CA GLY A 175 12.89 -55.10 25.26
C GLY A 175 12.89 -54.86 23.76
N TRP A 176 11.74 -55.02 23.10
CA TRP A 176 11.60 -54.73 21.66
C TRP A 176 11.78 -53.24 21.33
N LEU A 177 11.30 -52.34 22.17
CA LEU A 177 11.44 -50.88 21.97
C LEU A 177 12.81 -50.32 22.33
N ALA A 178 13.62 -51.03 23.13
CA ALA A 178 14.90 -50.55 23.63
C ALA A 178 15.82 -49.89 22.57
N PRO A 179 15.93 -50.41 21.32
CA PRO A 179 16.77 -49.78 20.29
C PRO A 179 16.29 -48.40 19.83
N PHE A 180 15.02 -48.06 20.07
CA PHE A 180 14.38 -46.83 19.61
C PHE A 180 14.18 -45.79 20.71
N LEU A 181 14.52 -46.14 21.96
CA LEU A 181 14.37 -45.28 23.13
C LEU A 181 15.71 -44.64 23.50
N ALA A 182 15.65 -43.39 23.95
CA ALA A 182 16.76 -42.72 24.61
C ALA A 182 17.01 -43.30 26.01
N ALA A 183 18.15 -42.96 26.61
CA ALA A 183 18.56 -43.46 27.93
C ALA A 183 17.56 -43.12 29.07
N ASP A 184 16.73 -42.09 28.89
CA ASP A 184 15.67 -41.68 29.82
C ASP A 184 14.32 -42.39 29.57
N GLY A 185 14.27 -43.34 28.64
CA GLY A 185 13.06 -44.08 28.26
C GLY A 185 12.09 -43.29 27.35
N THR A 186 12.48 -42.11 26.87
CA THR A 186 11.71 -41.37 25.87
C THR A 186 11.98 -41.90 24.47
N LEU A 187 11.02 -41.70 23.55
CA LEU A 187 11.21 -42.08 22.14
C LEU A 187 12.16 -41.09 21.47
N ASP A 188 13.22 -41.58 20.82
CA ASP A 188 14.07 -40.73 19.99
C ASP A 188 13.23 -40.21 18.79
N PRO A 189 13.00 -38.88 18.72
CA PRO A 189 12.10 -38.28 17.74
C PRO A 189 12.72 -38.16 16.34
N ALA A 190 13.98 -38.59 16.13
CA ALA A 190 14.65 -38.51 14.84
C ALA A 190 13.81 -39.21 13.73
N PRO A 191 13.52 -38.54 12.60
CA PRO A 191 12.67 -39.11 11.55
C PRO A 191 13.16 -40.47 11.03
N ASP A 192 14.48 -40.66 10.90
CA ASP A 192 15.09 -41.94 10.47
C ASP A 192 14.85 -43.06 11.50
N ASN A 193 14.92 -42.74 12.80
CA ASN A 193 14.60 -43.67 13.88
C ASN A 193 13.12 -44.06 13.85
N ILE A 194 12.22 -43.08 13.66
CA ILE A 194 10.78 -43.34 13.55
C ILE A 194 10.43 -44.15 12.29
N ALA A 195 11.06 -43.87 11.15
CA ALA A 195 10.88 -44.66 9.94
C ALA A 195 11.29 -46.13 10.18
N THR A 196 12.47 -46.34 10.77
CA THR A 196 12.96 -47.68 11.13
C THR A 196 12.03 -48.39 12.11
N LEU A 197 11.48 -47.67 13.10
CA LEU A 197 10.50 -48.21 14.04
C LEU A 197 9.21 -48.65 13.33
N VAL A 198 8.69 -47.84 12.42
CA VAL A 198 7.48 -48.16 11.64
C VAL A 198 7.70 -49.41 10.79
N ASP A 199 8.86 -49.52 10.14
CA ASP A 199 9.22 -50.69 9.33
C ASP A 199 9.41 -51.94 10.20
N ALA A 200 10.13 -51.83 11.32
CA ALA A 200 10.32 -52.93 12.27
C ALA A 200 9.00 -53.41 12.88
N TRP A 201 8.06 -52.50 13.14
CA TRP A 201 6.73 -52.85 13.68
C TRP A 201 5.92 -53.73 12.71
N SER A 202 6.11 -53.57 11.39
CA SER A 202 5.37 -54.35 10.38
C SER A 202 5.66 -55.86 10.44
N VAL A 203 6.86 -56.22 10.90
CA VAL A 203 7.34 -57.60 11.07
C VAL A 203 7.49 -58.01 12.54
N ALA A 204 6.99 -57.20 13.46
CA ALA A 204 7.12 -57.47 14.89
C ALA A 204 6.38 -58.75 15.31
N PRO A 205 6.90 -59.47 16.33
CA PRO A 205 6.25 -60.64 16.90
C PRO A 205 4.78 -60.37 17.29
N ALA A 206 3.93 -61.40 17.20
CA ALA A 206 2.48 -61.25 17.40
C ALA A 206 2.14 -60.72 18.80
N ASP A 207 2.87 -61.14 19.81
CA ASP A 207 2.77 -60.73 21.20
C ASP A 207 3.12 -59.24 21.42
N VAL A 208 4.07 -58.70 20.64
CA VAL A 208 4.37 -57.25 20.59
C VAL A 208 3.26 -56.49 19.88
N ARG A 209 2.82 -56.97 18.70
CA ARG A 209 1.77 -56.29 17.90
C ARG A 209 0.40 -56.21 18.60
N LEU A 210 0.10 -57.15 19.50
CA LEU A 210 -1.10 -57.11 20.33
C LEU A 210 -1.05 -56.03 21.42
N ARG A 211 0.15 -55.73 21.93
CA ARG A 211 0.37 -54.82 23.08
C ARG A 211 0.87 -53.43 22.68
N LEU A 212 1.37 -53.24 21.46
CA LEU A 212 1.89 -51.99 20.92
C LEU A 212 1.17 -51.58 19.63
N ARG A 213 0.61 -50.37 19.62
CA ARG A 213 0.10 -49.73 18.39
C ARG A 213 1.04 -48.59 17.98
N VAL A 214 1.56 -48.67 16.76
CA VAL A 214 2.23 -47.56 16.07
C VAL A 214 1.22 -46.89 15.16
N SER A 215 1.09 -45.56 15.28
CA SER A 215 0.13 -44.77 14.51
C SER A 215 0.33 -44.93 13.01
N ARG A 216 -0.75 -45.19 12.28
CA ARG A 216 -0.76 -45.25 10.80
C ARG A 216 -0.61 -43.86 10.18
N LEU A 217 -0.68 -42.81 11.00
CA LEU A 217 -0.69 -41.41 10.58
C LEU A 217 0.71 -40.75 10.64
N PHE A 218 1.77 -41.53 10.88
CA PHE A 218 3.16 -41.07 10.72
C PHE A 218 3.54 -40.82 9.26
N GLY A 219 2.96 -41.57 8.32
CA GLY A 219 3.34 -41.53 6.90
C GLY A 219 3.45 -40.10 6.31
N PRO A 220 2.42 -39.23 6.44
CA PRO A 220 2.50 -37.86 5.93
C PRO A 220 3.60 -37.00 6.56
N TRP A 221 3.93 -37.23 7.83
CA TRP A 221 5.01 -36.50 8.53
C TRP A 221 6.38 -37.01 8.09
N LEU A 222 6.59 -38.33 8.08
CA LEU A 222 7.84 -38.93 7.58
C LEU A 222 8.11 -38.54 6.12
N ALA A 223 7.10 -38.62 5.25
CA ALA A 223 7.22 -38.20 3.86
C ALA A 223 7.53 -36.70 3.68
N ARG A 224 7.21 -35.86 4.67
CA ARG A 224 7.55 -34.43 4.66
C ARG A 224 9.01 -34.22 5.07
N GLU A 225 9.45 -34.86 6.14
CA GLU A 225 10.84 -34.79 6.61
C GLU A 225 11.80 -35.33 5.55
N GLN A 226 11.49 -36.50 4.99
CA GLN A 226 12.29 -37.13 3.94
C GLN A 226 12.39 -36.26 2.69
N ARG A 227 11.28 -35.65 2.24
CA ARG A 227 11.32 -34.70 1.11
C ARG A 227 12.14 -33.45 1.42
N THR A 228 12.06 -32.92 2.64
CA THR A 228 12.85 -31.76 3.04
C THR A 228 14.35 -32.05 2.98
N ARG A 229 14.78 -33.19 3.50
CA ARG A 229 16.16 -33.66 3.41
C ARG A 229 16.59 -33.92 1.96
N SER A 230 15.79 -34.68 1.21
CA SER A 230 16.06 -35.02 -0.21
C SER A 230 16.25 -33.75 -1.06
N ARG A 231 15.44 -32.71 -0.85
CA ARG A 231 15.58 -31.44 -1.58
C ARG A 231 16.93 -30.76 -1.34
N ILE A 232 17.42 -30.75 -0.11
CA ILE A 232 18.71 -30.16 0.26
C ILE A 232 19.85 -30.97 -0.34
N GLU A 233 19.81 -32.29 -0.16
CA GLU A 233 20.83 -33.22 -0.66
C GLU A 233 20.92 -33.20 -2.19
N GLU A 234 19.77 -33.23 -2.89
CA GLU A 234 19.71 -33.19 -4.35
C GLU A 234 20.24 -31.87 -4.92
N ARG A 235 19.92 -30.74 -4.27
CA ARG A 235 20.45 -29.44 -4.67
C ARG A 235 21.97 -29.40 -4.50
N ALA A 236 22.48 -29.89 -3.37
CA ALA A 236 23.91 -29.95 -3.11
C ALA A 236 24.64 -30.87 -4.10
N ALA A 237 24.06 -32.05 -4.39
CA ALA A 237 24.57 -32.99 -5.37
C ALA A 237 24.64 -32.36 -6.77
N PHE A 238 23.57 -31.68 -7.20
CA PHE A 238 23.56 -30.97 -8.48
C PHE A 238 24.64 -29.88 -8.57
N LEU A 239 24.80 -29.06 -7.53
CA LEU A 239 25.85 -28.03 -7.51
C LEU A 239 27.26 -28.63 -7.55
N ALA A 240 27.46 -29.80 -6.93
CA ALA A 240 28.71 -30.53 -7.00
C ALA A 240 28.98 -31.12 -8.40
N GLU A 241 27.96 -31.68 -9.06
CA GLU A 241 28.02 -32.12 -10.47
C GLU A 241 28.42 -30.96 -11.40
N VAL A 242 27.82 -29.77 -11.18
CA VAL A 242 28.16 -28.57 -11.97
C VAL A 242 29.62 -28.15 -11.75
N THR A 243 30.12 -28.26 -10.53
CA THR A 243 31.52 -27.94 -10.21
C THR A 243 32.49 -28.94 -10.85
N ARG A 244 32.08 -30.21 -11.03
CA ARG A 244 32.85 -31.24 -11.74
C ARG A 244 32.72 -31.16 -13.27
N GLY A 245 31.83 -30.32 -13.80
CA GLY A 245 31.55 -30.23 -15.24
C GLY A 245 30.68 -31.37 -15.79
N GLU A 246 30.04 -32.15 -14.92
CA GLU A 246 29.12 -33.24 -15.29
C GLU A 246 27.71 -32.72 -15.61
N ALA A 247 27.40 -31.50 -15.15
CA ALA A 247 26.16 -30.79 -15.41
C ALA A 247 26.46 -29.31 -15.64
N ASP A 248 25.50 -28.58 -16.21
CA ASP A 248 25.59 -27.13 -16.37
C ASP A 248 24.27 -26.44 -15.99
N PHE A 249 24.33 -25.11 -15.94
CA PHE A 249 23.15 -24.27 -15.74
C PHE A 249 22.41 -23.95 -17.05
N GLU A 250 22.91 -24.41 -18.19
CA GLU A 250 22.38 -24.13 -19.54
C GLU A 250 21.31 -25.16 -19.92
N VAL A 251 20.28 -25.22 -19.10
CA VAL A 251 19.12 -26.08 -19.36
C VAL A 251 18.23 -25.54 -20.48
N VAL A 252 18.33 -24.26 -20.83
CA VAL A 252 17.52 -23.56 -21.85
C VAL A 252 18.38 -23.03 -22.99
N LYS A 253 17.76 -22.74 -24.15
CA LYS A 253 18.42 -22.24 -25.37
C LYS A 253 19.24 -20.97 -25.21
N LEU A 254 18.87 -20.12 -24.25
CA LEU A 254 19.50 -18.83 -23.99
C LEU A 254 20.04 -18.82 -22.56
N PRO A 255 21.24 -18.28 -22.33
CA PRO A 255 21.88 -18.34 -21.02
C PRO A 255 21.10 -17.54 -19.97
N LEU A 256 20.99 -18.12 -18.77
CA LEU A 256 20.40 -17.47 -17.61
C LEU A 256 21.43 -16.61 -16.88
N LEU A 257 20.99 -15.45 -16.37
CA LEU A 257 21.82 -14.65 -15.46
C LEU A 257 22.01 -15.32 -14.10
N PRO A 258 23.05 -14.95 -13.32
CA PRO A 258 23.33 -15.56 -12.02
C PRO A 258 22.12 -15.62 -11.08
N TYR A 259 21.41 -14.51 -10.89
CA TYR A 259 20.20 -14.52 -10.05
C TYR A 259 19.08 -15.38 -10.66
N GLN A 260 18.95 -15.44 -11.99
CA GLN A 260 17.94 -16.28 -12.64
C GLN A 260 18.24 -17.77 -12.45
N ARG A 261 19.52 -18.16 -12.40
CA ARG A 261 19.95 -19.52 -12.06
C ARG A 261 19.54 -19.86 -10.63
N GLU A 262 19.76 -18.97 -9.67
CA GLU A 262 19.32 -19.18 -8.29
C GLU A 262 17.80 -19.38 -8.19
N GLY A 263 16.99 -18.57 -8.89
CA GLY A 263 15.54 -18.75 -8.85
C GLY A 263 15.04 -19.98 -9.59
N MET A 264 15.73 -20.41 -10.66
CA MET A 264 15.53 -21.73 -11.27
C MET A 264 15.78 -22.85 -10.25
N LEU A 265 16.90 -22.80 -9.52
CA LEU A 265 17.25 -23.80 -8.49
C LEU A 265 16.23 -23.80 -7.35
N HIS A 266 15.81 -22.62 -6.88
CA HIS A 266 14.80 -22.48 -5.83
C HIS A 266 13.48 -23.14 -6.23
N LEU A 267 13.03 -22.95 -7.47
CA LEU A 267 11.82 -23.59 -7.98
C LEU A 267 12.02 -25.10 -8.12
N ALA A 268 13.05 -25.55 -8.84
CA ALA A 268 13.24 -26.97 -9.14
C ALA A 268 13.45 -27.83 -7.89
N PHE A 269 14.31 -27.38 -6.96
CA PHE A 269 14.60 -28.11 -5.73
C PHE A 269 13.68 -27.76 -4.57
N GLY A 270 12.86 -26.70 -4.68
CA GLY A 270 11.87 -26.36 -3.67
C GLY A 270 10.64 -27.28 -3.66
N GLU A 271 10.41 -28.04 -4.74
CA GLU A 271 9.17 -28.77 -5.08
C GLU A 271 7.94 -27.85 -5.19
N ARG A 272 7.55 -27.24 -4.08
CA ARG A 272 6.43 -26.30 -3.94
C ARG A 272 6.98 -24.97 -3.46
N ALA A 273 7.23 -24.05 -4.38
CA ALA A 273 7.97 -22.82 -4.14
C ALA A 273 7.25 -21.57 -4.65
N LEU A 274 7.43 -20.47 -3.91
CA LEU A 274 7.03 -19.11 -4.25
C LEU A 274 8.24 -18.34 -4.78
N LEU A 275 8.15 -17.87 -6.02
CA LEU A 275 9.06 -16.87 -6.58
C LEU A 275 8.38 -15.50 -6.56
N ALA A 276 8.77 -14.70 -5.57
CA ALA A 276 8.27 -13.38 -5.26
C ALA A 276 9.20 -12.24 -5.75
N ASP A 277 10.06 -12.53 -6.73
CA ASP A 277 10.92 -11.55 -7.40
C ASP A 277 10.13 -10.33 -7.91
N GLU A 278 10.75 -9.15 -7.85
CA GLU A 278 10.19 -7.92 -8.40
C GLU A 278 9.84 -8.08 -9.89
N MET A 279 8.89 -7.27 -10.34
CA MET A 279 8.42 -7.25 -11.71
C MET A 279 9.52 -6.88 -12.70
N GLY A 280 9.73 -7.70 -13.73
CA GLY A 280 10.74 -7.46 -14.76
C GLY A 280 12.03 -8.28 -14.60
N LEU A 281 12.22 -9.01 -13.50
CA LEU A 281 13.37 -9.90 -13.28
C LEU A 281 13.29 -11.26 -14.01
N GLY A 282 12.29 -11.44 -14.88
CA GLY A 282 12.17 -12.65 -15.71
C GLY A 282 11.72 -13.90 -14.96
N LYS A 283 10.69 -13.81 -14.11
CA LYS A 283 10.10 -14.97 -13.41
C LYS A 283 9.68 -16.11 -14.37
N THR A 284 9.15 -15.74 -15.54
CA THR A 284 8.72 -16.70 -16.59
C THR A 284 9.88 -17.57 -17.07
N VAL A 285 11.03 -16.97 -17.40
CA VAL A 285 12.20 -17.74 -17.87
C VAL A 285 12.77 -18.62 -16.75
N GLN A 286 12.79 -18.14 -15.51
CA GLN A 286 13.22 -18.94 -14.35
C GLN A 286 12.32 -20.17 -14.16
N ALA A 287 11.00 -20.01 -14.29
CA ALA A 287 10.05 -21.12 -14.20
C ALA A 287 10.18 -22.12 -15.36
N ILE A 288 10.36 -21.64 -16.59
CA ILE A 288 10.58 -22.50 -17.77
C ILE A 288 11.86 -23.32 -17.59
N ALA A 289 12.95 -22.68 -17.16
CA ALA A 289 14.22 -23.35 -16.90
C ALA A 289 14.10 -24.39 -15.78
N ALA A 290 13.33 -24.09 -14.71
CA ALA A 290 13.09 -25.05 -13.64
C ALA A 290 12.28 -26.26 -14.13
N CYS A 291 11.29 -26.05 -15.00
CA CYS A 291 10.54 -27.14 -15.65
C CYS A 291 11.46 -28.02 -16.51
N GLU A 292 12.38 -27.40 -17.26
CA GLU A 292 13.34 -28.12 -18.10
C GLU A 292 14.34 -28.94 -17.27
N LEU A 293 14.87 -28.35 -16.19
CA LEU A 293 15.73 -29.05 -15.25
C LEU A 293 15.03 -30.27 -14.63
N LEU A 294 13.78 -30.12 -14.19
CA LEU A 294 12.97 -31.21 -13.68
C LEU A 294 12.64 -32.25 -14.75
N ALA A 295 12.45 -31.86 -16.01
CA ALA A 295 12.20 -32.81 -17.09
C ALA A 295 13.40 -33.72 -17.32
N ARG A 296 14.62 -33.14 -17.33
CA ARG A 296 15.86 -33.88 -17.52
C ARG A 296 16.21 -34.77 -16.33
N ARG A 297 15.99 -34.30 -15.09
CA ARG A 297 16.43 -35.02 -13.87
C ARG A 297 15.36 -35.92 -13.25
N LYS A 298 14.09 -35.54 -13.35
CA LYS A 298 12.96 -36.21 -12.68
C LYS A 298 11.94 -36.79 -13.67
N GLY A 299 12.15 -36.60 -14.97
CA GLY A 299 11.27 -37.18 -16.00
C GLY A 299 9.85 -36.61 -15.99
N ILE A 300 9.64 -35.40 -15.44
CA ILE A 300 8.32 -34.77 -15.53
C ILE A 300 7.95 -34.58 -17.01
N SER A 301 6.67 -34.73 -17.33
CA SER A 301 6.20 -34.74 -18.71
C SER A 301 4.97 -33.88 -18.95
N ARG A 302 4.23 -33.53 -17.89
CA ARG A 302 2.96 -32.80 -17.97
C ARG A 302 3.00 -31.58 -17.05
N VAL A 303 3.17 -30.40 -17.64
CA VAL A 303 3.21 -29.11 -16.95
C VAL A 303 1.93 -28.34 -17.25
N LEU A 304 1.19 -27.97 -16.19
CA LEU A 304 0.04 -27.08 -16.28
C LEU A 304 0.44 -25.65 -15.89
N ILE A 305 0.28 -24.70 -16.80
CA ILE A 305 0.47 -23.27 -16.53
C ILE A 305 -0.91 -22.63 -16.38
N VAL A 306 -1.15 -21.99 -15.24
CA VAL A 306 -2.35 -21.20 -14.95
C VAL A 306 -1.93 -19.73 -14.89
N CYS A 307 -2.36 -18.94 -15.87
CA CYS A 307 -2.02 -17.52 -15.96
C CYS A 307 -3.27 -16.67 -16.27
N PRO A 308 -3.22 -15.34 -16.13
CA PRO A 308 -4.27 -14.48 -16.69
C PRO A 308 -4.47 -14.76 -18.20
N ALA A 309 -5.70 -14.60 -18.69
CA ALA A 309 -6.02 -14.90 -20.09
C ALA A 309 -5.16 -14.11 -21.10
N SER A 310 -4.75 -12.90 -20.74
CA SER A 310 -3.86 -12.04 -21.54
C SER A 310 -2.44 -12.61 -21.71
N LEU A 311 -1.99 -13.51 -20.83
CA LEU A 311 -0.59 -14.00 -20.81
C LEU A 311 -0.38 -15.31 -21.56
N LYS A 312 -1.45 -15.97 -22.00
CA LYS A 312 -1.34 -17.28 -22.65
C LYS A 312 -0.39 -17.25 -23.86
N ALA A 313 -0.55 -16.26 -24.73
CA ALA A 313 0.28 -16.10 -25.92
C ALA A 313 1.74 -15.76 -25.58
N GLU A 314 1.97 -14.93 -24.54
CA GLU A 314 3.33 -14.61 -24.08
C GLU A 314 4.01 -15.87 -23.53
N TRP A 315 3.30 -16.69 -22.75
CA TRP A 315 3.84 -17.98 -22.29
C TRP A 315 4.23 -18.90 -23.46
N GLU A 316 3.39 -19.02 -24.49
CA GLU A 316 3.73 -19.78 -25.71
C GLU A 316 5.00 -19.24 -26.40
N GLU A 317 5.11 -17.92 -26.56
CA GLU A 317 6.28 -17.25 -27.17
C GLU A 317 7.55 -17.50 -26.35
N GLN A 318 7.48 -17.33 -25.03
CA GLN A 318 8.62 -17.54 -24.12
C GLN A 318 9.04 -19.01 -24.10
N ILE A 319 8.10 -19.96 -24.07
CA ILE A 319 8.42 -21.38 -24.11
C ILE A 319 9.15 -21.74 -25.42
N ALA A 320 8.65 -21.28 -26.56
CA ALA A 320 9.27 -21.53 -27.87
C ALA A 320 10.66 -20.88 -27.99
N ARG A 321 10.85 -19.71 -27.37
CA ARG A 321 12.13 -18.98 -27.34
C ARG A 321 13.18 -19.71 -26.50
N PHE A 322 12.81 -20.25 -25.35
CA PHE A 322 13.76 -20.82 -24.38
C PHE A 322 13.89 -22.35 -24.46
N THR A 323 12.94 -23.06 -25.07
CA THR A 323 12.92 -24.53 -25.14
C THR A 323 12.43 -25.05 -26.49
N ASP A 324 12.67 -26.33 -26.77
CA ASP A 324 12.09 -27.05 -27.93
C ASP A 324 10.83 -27.85 -27.58
N ARG A 325 10.33 -27.73 -26.33
CA ARG A 325 9.18 -28.51 -25.88
C ARG A 325 7.88 -27.94 -26.44
N PRO A 326 6.92 -28.79 -26.84
CA PRO A 326 5.65 -28.32 -27.36
C PRO A 326 4.82 -27.68 -26.24
N ALA A 327 4.12 -26.60 -26.59
CA ALA A 327 3.16 -25.91 -25.75
C ALA A 327 1.86 -25.67 -26.49
N HIS A 328 0.74 -25.71 -25.76
CA HIS A 328 -0.55 -25.31 -26.31
C HIS A 328 -1.43 -24.60 -25.30
N SER A 329 -2.15 -23.59 -25.77
CA SER A 329 -3.18 -22.93 -25.00
C SER A 329 -4.55 -23.60 -25.19
N VAL A 330 -5.26 -23.77 -24.08
CA VAL A 330 -6.60 -24.40 -24.08
C VAL A 330 -7.69 -23.35 -24.26
N PHE A 331 -8.55 -23.56 -25.25
CA PHE A 331 -9.67 -22.69 -25.61
C PHE A 331 -10.92 -23.50 -25.98
N GLY A 332 -12.03 -22.78 -26.18
CA GLY A 332 -13.24 -23.36 -26.75
C GLY A 332 -14.20 -23.96 -25.73
N PRO A 333 -15.30 -24.58 -26.21
CA PRO A 333 -16.28 -25.28 -25.39
C PRO A 333 -15.67 -26.49 -24.68
N ARG A 334 -16.39 -27.03 -23.69
CA ARG A 334 -15.87 -28.08 -22.80
C ARG A 334 -15.33 -29.30 -23.53
N ALA A 335 -15.98 -29.74 -24.62
CA ALA A 335 -15.55 -30.91 -25.39
C ALA A 335 -14.16 -30.73 -26.00
N GLU A 336 -13.89 -29.56 -26.59
CA GLU A 336 -12.57 -29.22 -27.15
C GLU A 336 -11.52 -29.08 -26.05
N ARG A 337 -11.86 -28.46 -24.91
CA ARG A 337 -10.94 -28.34 -23.77
C ARG A 337 -10.55 -29.71 -23.21
N LEU A 338 -11.52 -30.61 -23.07
CA LEU A 338 -11.28 -31.96 -22.60
C LEU A 338 -10.40 -32.77 -23.55
N ALA A 339 -10.56 -32.59 -24.87
CA ALA A 339 -9.66 -33.17 -25.85
C ALA A 339 -8.22 -32.66 -25.66
N ARG A 340 -8.05 -31.35 -25.50
CA ARG A 340 -6.72 -30.75 -25.22
C ARG A 340 -6.08 -31.24 -23.94
N TYR A 341 -6.85 -31.51 -22.88
CA TYR A 341 -6.32 -32.08 -21.65
C TYR A 341 -5.82 -33.53 -21.80
N ARG A 342 -6.24 -34.25 -22.86
CA ARG A 342 -5.76 -35.60 -23.17
C ARG A 342 -4.52 -35.61 -24.05
N ASP A 343 -4.26 -34.52 -24.77
CA ASP A 343 -3.11 -34.44 -25.65
C ASP A 343 -1.81 -34.50 -24.80
N PRO A 344 -0.84 -35.36 -25.16
CA PRO A 344 0.40 -35.54 -24.40
C PRO A 344 1.41 -34.41 -24.70
N VAL A 345 0.98 -33.17 -24.54
CA VAL A 345 1.81 -31.97 -24.74
C VAL A 345 2.47 -31.60 -23.42
N PHE A 346 3.76 -31.25 -23.48
CA PHE A 346 4.53 -30.96 -22.28
C PHE A 346 3.99 -29.75 -21.51
N PHE A 347 3.74 -28.62 -22.18
CA PHE A 347 3.16 -27.42 -21.55
C PHE A 347 1.70 -27.22 -21.96
N THR A 348 0.79 -27.29 -20.99
CA THR A 348 -0.64 -26.97 -21.17
C THR A 348 -0.98 -25.66 -20.47
N ILE A 349 -1.50 -24.67 -21.22
CA ILE A 349 -1.73 -23.31 -20.70
C ILE A 349 -3.23 -23.01 -20.58
N VAL A 350 -3.68 -22.71 -19.37
CA VAL A 350 -5.08 -22.37 -19.03
C VAL A 350 -5.16 -21.03 -18.31
N ASN A 351 -6.37 -20.46 -18.22
CA ASN A 351 -6.61 -19.29 -17.35
C ASN A 351 -7.33 -19.65 -16.05
N TYR A 352 -7.25 -18.75 -15.08
CA TYR A 352 -7.88 -18.91 -13.77
C TYR A 352 -9.39 -19.18 -13.84
N GLU A 353 -10.09 -18.52 -14.78
CA GLU A 353 -11.53 -18.65 -14.96
C GLU A 353 -11.92 -20.05 -15.49
N GLN A 354 -11.09 -20.67 -16.33
CA GLN A 354 -11.28 -22.05 -16.80
C GLN A 354 -11.12 -23.07 -15.67
N VAL A 355 -10.12 -22.89 -14.80
CA VAL A 355 -9.88 -23.79 -13.65
C VAL A 355 -11.10 -23.86 -12.72
N LEU A 356 -11.89 -22.79 -12.61
CA LEU A 356 -13.11 -22.78 -11.80
C LEU A 356 -14.08 -23.92 -12.16
N VAL A 357 -14.17 -24.24 -13.45
CA VAL A 357 -15.08 -25.25 -14.00
C VAL A 357 -14.36 -26.57 -14.25
N ASP A 358 -13.12 -26.52 -14.73
CA ASP A 358 -12.42 -27.68 -15.28
C ASP A 358 -11.47 -28.36 -14.28
N ALA A 359 -11.34 -27.88 -13.03
CA ALA A 359 -10.37 -28.44 -12.05
C ALA A 359 -10.47 -29.97 -11.85
N ASP A 360 -11.69 -30.51 -11.85
CA ASP A 360 -11.92 -31.95 -11.70
C ASP A 360 -11.44 -32.73 -12.94
N ASP A 361 -11.71 -32.19 -14.15
CA ASP A 361 -11.24 -32.76 -15.42
C ASP A 361 -9.70 -32.64 -15.54
N ILE A 362 -9.11 -31.52 -15.13
CA ILE A 362 -7.65 -31.31 -15.10
C ILE A 362 -6.97 -32.33 -14.19
N ASN A 363 -7.50 -32.55 -12.98
CA ASN A 363 -6.93 -33.51 -12.04
C ASN A 363 -7.04 -34.96 -12.53
N ALA A 364 -8.18 -35.32 -13.14
CA ALA A 364 -8.46 -36.69 -13.54
C ALA A 364 -7.85 -37.07 -14.90
N VAL A 365 -7.81 -36.12 -15.85
CA VAL A 365 -7.43 -36.38 -17.25
C VAL A 365 -6.01 -35.93 -17.53
N LEU A 366 -5.69 -34.65 -17.29
CA LEU A 366 -4.33 -34.15 -17.50
C LEU A 366 -3.38 -34.73 -16.44
N SER A 367 -3.81 -34.72 -15.16
CA SER A 367 -3.03 -35.20 -14.01
C SER A 367 -1.61 -34.62 -14.02
N PRO A 368 -1.46 -33.28 -13.91
CA PRO A 368 -0.17 -32.62 -14.11
C PRO A 368 0.88 -33.06 -13.08
N ASP A 369 2.12 -33.24 -13.54
CA ASP A 369 3.29 -33.49 -12.69
C ASP A 369 3.74 -32.19 -11.99
N LEU A 370 3.50 -31.06 -12.66
CA LEU A 370 3.87 -29.72 -12.22
C LEU A 370 2.77 -28.70 -12.53
N VAL A 371 2.45 -27.84 -11.56
CA VAL A 371 1.53 -26.70 -11.73
C VAL A 371 2.27 -25.38 -11.53
N VAL A 372 2.27 -24.52 -12.54
CA VAL A 372 2.75 -23.14 -12.45
C VAL A 372 1.55 -22.21 -12.30
N LEU A 373 1.52 -21.40 -11.25
CA LEU A 373 0.58 -20.31 -11.06
C LEU A 373 1.30 -18.98 -11.31
N ASP A 374 0.96 -18.31 -12.40
CA ASP A 374 1.48 -16.98 -12.72
C ASP A 374 0.51 -15.90 -12.25
N GLU A 375 1.04 -14.74 -11.83
CA GLU A 375 0.28 -13.63 -11.24
C GLU A 375 -0.65 -14.12 -10.10
N ALA A 376 -0.06 -14.85 -9.15
CA ALA A 376 -0.77 -15.55 -8.07
C ALA A 376 -1.54 -14.63 -7.10
N GLN A 377 -1.39 -13.31 -7.19
CA GLN A 377 -2.30 -12.37 -6.53
C GLN A 377 -3.78 -12.58 -6.92
N ARG A 378 -4.06 -13.26 -8.05
CA ARG A 378 -5.41 -13.72 -8.43
C ARG A 378 -6.07 -14.64 -7.39
N ILE A 379 -5.29 -15.35 -6.56
CA ILE A 379 -5.80 -16.22 -5.49
C ILE A 379 -5.60 -15.66 -4.07
N LYS A 380 -5.32 -14.35 -3.95
CA LYS A 380 -5.06 -13.69 -2.66
C LYS A 380 -6.21 -13.80 -1.65
N ASN A 381 -7.45 -13.82 -2.13
CA ASN A 381 -8.62 -14.02 -1.27
C ASN A 381 -9.04 -15.50 -1.24
N TRP A 382 -8.73 -16.17 -0.12
CA TRP A 382 -9.03 -17.57 0.14
C TRP A 382 -10.52 -17.93 0.07
N GLN A 383 -11.42 -16.96 0.26
CA GLN A 383 -12.86 -17.18 0.25
C GLN A 383 -13.43 -17.33 -1.15
N THR A 384 -12.71 -16.87 -2.17
CA THR A 384 -13.19 -16.88 -3.55
C THR A 384 -13.33 -18.31 -4.07
N LYS A 385 -14.32 -18.54 -4.92
CA LYS A 385 -14.51 -19.86 -5.58
C LYS A 385 -13.28 -20.22 -6.42
N THR A 386 -12.68 -19.24 -7.09
CA THR A 386 -11.45 -19.41 -7.88
C THR A 386 -10.29 -19.90 -7.02
N ALA A 387 -9.97 -19.24 -5.90
CA ALA A 387 -8.89 -19.68 -5.02
C ALA A 387 -9.11 -21.12 -4.51
N ARG A 388 -10.34 -21.47 -4.12
CA ARG A 388 -10.66 -22.84 -3.67
C ARG A 388 -10.47 -23.89 -4.76
N ARG A 389 -10.86 -23.59 -6.01
CA ARG A 389 -10.73 -24.52 -7.15
C ARG A 389 -9.28 -24.66 -7.61
N VAL A 390 -8.53 -23.56 -7.71
CA VAL A 390 -7.09 -23.60 -8.00
C VAL A 390 -6.35 -24.42 -6.93
N LYS A 391 -6.68 -24.21 -5.65
CA LYS A 391 -6.09 -24.98 -4.54
C LYS A 391 -6.43 -26.48 -4.54
N SER A 392 -7.42 -26.90 -5.32
CA SER A 392 -7.80 -28.30 -5.47
C SER A 392 -6.99 -29.04 -6.53
N LEU A 393 -6.19 -28.33 -7.34
CA LEU A 393 -5.28 -28.93 -8.29
C LEU A 393 -4.20 -29.73 -7.56
N ARG A 394 -4.01 -30.98 -7.97
CA ARG A 394 -3.09 -31.93 -7.35
C ARG A 394 -1.86 -32.07 -8.21
N SER A 395 -0.70 -31.81 -7.62
CA SER A 395 0.60 -31.94 -8.26
C SER A 395 1.68 -32.05 -7.18
N LEU A 396 2.75 -32.80 -7.45
CA LEU A 396 3.92 -32.85 -6.58
C LEU A 396 4.65 -31.51 -6.60
N TYR A 397 4.94 -31.01 -7.81
CA TYR A 397 5.60 -29.74 -8.03
C TYR A 397 4.60 -28.59 -8.21
N VAL A 398 4.81 -27.48 -7.51
CA VAL A 398 3.98 -26.28 -7.62
C VAL A 398 4.85 -25.03 -7.60
N PHE A 399 4.83 -24.27 -8.68
CA PHE A 399 5.54 -22.99 -8.77
C PHE A 399 4.52 -21.87 -8.68
N VAL A 400 4.69 -20.97 -7.73
CA VAL A 400 3.84 -19.80 -7.58
C VAL A 400 4.68 -18.57 -7.90
N LEU A 401 4.27 -17.79 -8.90
CA LEU A 401 4.97 -16.62 -9.38
C LEU A 401 4.11 -15.38 -9.09
N THR A 402 4.70 -14.39 -8.43
CA THR A 402 4.04 -13.10 -8.19
C THR A 402 5.08 -12.00 -8.02
N GLY A 403 4.81 -10.79 -8.52
CA GLY A 403 5.63 -9.61 -8.22
C GLY A 403 5.28 -8.93 -6.91
N THR A 404 4.09 -9.22 -6.37
CA THR A 404 3.49 -8.51 -5.22
C THR A 404 2.74 -9.53 -4.35
N PRO A 405 3.46 -10.34 -3.55
CA PRO A 405 2.82 -11.39 -2.75
C PRO A 405 1.95 -10.80 -1.61
N VAL A 406 2.19 -9.55 -1.21
CA VAL A 406 1.38 -8.78 -0.27
C VAL A 406 1.09 -7.41 -0.87
N GLU A 407 -0.17 -7.07 -1.07
CA GLU A 407 -0.60 -5.73 -1.53
C GLU A 407 -1.14 -4.90 -0.36
N ASN A 408 -2.03 -5.49 0.44
CA ASN A 408 -2.78 -4.73 1.46
C ASN A 408 -2.80 -5.39 2.84
N ARG A 409 -2.82 -6.73 2.89
CA ARG A 409 -3.00 -7.49 4.13
C ARG A 409 -2.15 -8.75 4.13
N ILE A 410 -1.61 -9.13 5.28
CA ILE A 410 -0.85 -10.38 5.44
C ILE A 410 -1.71 -11.64 5.18
N ASP A 411 -3.04 -11.55 5.29
CA ASP A 411 -3.98 -12.60 4.87
C ASP A 411 -3.83 -13.02 3.39
N GLU A 412 -3.35 -12.10 2.54
CA GLU A 412 -3.10 -12.36 1.12
C GLU A 412 -1.96 -13.38 0.95
N LEU A 413 -0.89 -13.23 1.75
CA LEU A 413 0.22 -14.18 1.82
C LEU A 413 -0.24 -15.51 2.39
N TYR A 414 -1.07 -15.51 3.46
CA TYR A 414 -1.66 -16.74 4.00
C TYR A 414 -2.35 -17.56 2.91
N SER A 415 -3.16 -16.92 2.06
CA SER A 415 -3.86 -17.66 0.99
C SER A 415 -2.89 -18.33 0.02
N ILE A 416 -1.81 -17.63 -0.35
CA ILE A 416 -0.81 -18.17 -1.28
C ILE A 416 -0.02 -19.31 -0.62
N VAL A 417 0.54 -19.08 0.57
CA VAL A 417 1.38 -20.05 1.29
C VAL A 417 0.57 -21.29 1.67
N GLN A 418 -0.70 -21.15 2.03
CA GLN A 418 -1.58 -22.30 2.30
C GLN A 418 -1.66 -23.28 1.11
N TYR A 419 -1.54 -22.80 -0.14
CA TYR A 419 -1.52 -23.69 -1.30
C TYR A 419 -0.19 -24.45 -1.44
N LEU A 420 0.92 -23.80 -1.11
CA LEU A 420 2.24 -24.41 -1.11
C LEU A 420 2.36 -25.43 0.02
N ASP A 421 2.06 -24.98 1.23
CA ASP A 421 2.17 -25.77 2.44
C ASP A 421 1.26 -25.24 3.56
N PRO A 422 0.13 -25.90 3.86
CA PRO A 422 -0.79 -25.46 4.89
C PRO A 422 -0.23 -25.60 6.32
N GLU A 423 0.83 -26.39 6.54
CA GLU A 423 1.44 -26.55 7.86
C GLU A 423 2.32 -25.36 8.26
N LEU A 424 2.84 -24.58 7.29
CA LEU A 424 3.67 -23.39 7.59
C LEU A 424 2.87 -22.24 8.22
N VAL A 425 1.61 -22.08 7.81
CA VAL A 425 0.75 -20.97 8.23
C VAL A 425 -0.35 -21.39 9.20
N GLY A 426 -0.57 -22.70 9.39
CA GLY A 426 -1.60 -23.21 10.28
C GLY A 426 -3.03 -22.87 9.82
N PRO A 427 -4.04 -23.01 10.70
CA PRO A 427 -5.40 -22.61 10.41
C PRO A 427 -5.55 -21.09 10.50
N LEU A 428 -6.49 -20.55 9.73
CA LEU A 428 -6.72 -19.11 9.67
C LEU A 428 -7.01 -18.47 11.04
N PHE A 429 -7.76 -19.12 11.94
CA PHE A 429 -8.07 -18.56 13.25
C PHE A 429 -6.80 -18.32 14.08
N ARG A 430 -5.83 -19.24 14.02
CA ARG A 430 -4.57 -19.15 14.75
C ARG A 430 -3.62 -18.18 14.05
N PHE A 431 -3.54 -18.23 12.72
CA PHE A 431 -2.82 -17.21 11.94
C PHE A 431 -3.29 -15.80 12.30
N ASN A 432 -4.60 -15.59 12.36
CA ASN A 432 -5.17 -14.30 12.73
C ASN A 432 -4.76 -13.88 14.14
N ARG A 433 -4.83 -14.79 15.11
CA ARG A 433 -4.44 -14.52 16.49
C ARG A 433 -2.94 -14.26 16.67
N ASP A 434 -2.10 -14.93 15.89
CA ASP A 434 -0.65 -14.89 16.03
C ASP A 434 -0.05 -13.62 15.39
N PHE A 435 -0.64 -13.14 14.29
CA PHE A 435 -0.08 -12.05 13.48
C PHE A 435 -0.91 -10.77 13.42
N TYR A 436 -2.16 -10.78 13.91
CA TYR A 436 -2.94 -9.57 14.13
C TYR A 436 -3.05 -9.21 15.61
N GLN A 437 -2.96 -7.92 15.89
CA GLN A 437 -3.49 -7.32 17.10
C GLN A 437 -4.97 -7.02 16.87
N LEU A 438 -5.83 -7.51 17.77
CA LEU A 438 -7.29 -7.36 17.66
C LEU A 438 -7.78 -6.28 18.62
N ASP A 439 -8.81 -5.53 18.22
CA ASP A 439 -9.53 -4.59 19.09
C ASP A 439 -10.45 -5.34 20.09
N GLU A 440 -11.07 -4.60 21.02
CA GLU A 440 -12.02 -5.14 22.01
C GLU A 440 -13.22 -5.89 21.39
N ARG A 441 -13.49 -5.67 20.09
CA ARG A 441 -14.57 -6.32 19.33
C ARG A 441 -14.05 -7.50 18.49
N GLY A 442 -12.79 -7.90 18.66
CA GLY A 442 -12.16 -9.00 17.94
C GLY A 442 -11.89 -8.69 16.45
N ARG A 443 -11.78 -7.41 16.09
CA ARG A 443 -11.47 -6.96 14.72
C ARG A 443 -10.00 -6.60 14.57
N PRO A 444 -9.44 -6.70 13.36
CA PRO A 444 -8.01 -6.45 13.13
C PRO A 444 -7.68 -4.96 13.32
N ALA A 445 -6.85 -4.63 14.31
CA ALA A 445 -6.43 -3.28 14.64
C ALA A 445 -4.99 -2.99 14.18
N ASP A 446 -4.04 -3.88 14.47
CA ASP A 446 -2.65 -3.77 14.00
C ASP A 446 -1.99 -5.12 13.69
N TYR A 447 -0.73 -5.11 13.25
CA TYR A 447 0.08 -6.31 13.06
C TYR A 447 0.98 -6.60 14.27
N LYS A 448 1.36 -7.87 14.45
CA LYS A 448 2.37 -8.30 15.43
C LYS A 448 3.13 -9.52 14.91
N ASN A 449 4.29 -9.82 15.51
CA ASN A 449 5.10 -11.02 15.21
C ASN A 449 5.46 -11.20 13.72
N LEU A 450 5.68 -10.11 12.97
CA LEU A 450 5.95 -10.18 11.53
C LEU A 450 7.29 -10.87 11.21
N ASP A 451 8.29 -10.75 12.07
CA ASP A 451 9.57 -11.48 11.92
C ASP A 451 9.38 -13.00 12.00
N ASP A 452 8.47 -13.46 12.87
CA ASP A 452 8.13 -14.88 12.95
C ASP A 452 7.43 -15.35 11.67
N LEU A 453 6.53 -14.52 11.12
CA LEU A 453 5.90 -14.81 9.83
C LEU A 453 6.93 -14.91 8.71
N HIS A 454 7.89 -13.97 8.65
CA HIS A 454 8.96 -14.00 7.67
C HIS A 454 9.79 -15.30 7.78
N ARG A 455 10.24 -15.67 8.99
CA ARG A 455 10.99 -16.92 9.23
C ARG A 455 10.21 -18.18 8.81
N ARG A 456 8.89 -18.23 9.03
CA ARG A 456 8.05 -19.36 8.63
C ARG A 456 7.91 -19.50 7.11
N VAL A 457 7.88 -18.39 6.38
CA VAL A 457 7.64 -18.36 4.93
C VAL A 457 8.94 -18.42 4.12
N ALA A 458 10.07 -17.96 4.68
CA ALA A 458 11.37 -17.92 4.02
C ALA A 458 11.79 -19.24 3.33
N PRO A 459 11.59 -20.46 3.90
CA PRO A 459 12.01 -21.70 3.25
C PRO A 459 11.33 -22.00 1.92
N VAL A 460 10.13 -21.45 1.69
CA VAL A 460 9.36 -21.66 0.45
C VAL A 460 9.36 -20.44 -0.46
N MET A 461 9.91 -19.30 -0.02
CA MET A 461 9.82 -18.03 -0.73
C MET A 461 11.20 -17.49 -1.10
N LEU A 462 11.38 -17.11 -2.36
CA LEU A 462 12.52 -16.32 -2.82
C LEU A 462 12.02 -14.97 -3.34
N ARG A 463 12.56 -13.88 -2.81
CA ARG A 463 12.23 -12.50 -3.20
C ARG A 463 13.51 -11.70 -3.36
N ARG A 464 13.60 -10.98 -4.47
CA ARG A 464 14.72 -10.07 -4.80
C ARG A 464 14.18 -8.81 -5.46
N ARG A 465 14.78 -7.67 -5.15
CA ARG A 465 14.47 -6.36 -5.75
C ARG A 465 15.41 -6.09 -6.92
N LYS A 466 15.01 -5.21 -7.83
CA LYS A 466 15.87 -4.72 -8.93
C LYS A 466 17.17 -4.13 -8.41
N ALA A 467 17.09 -3.37 -7.32
CA ALA A 467 18.25 -2.77 -6.66
C ALA A 467 19.26 -3.81 -6.15
N ASP A 468 18.79 -5.01 -5.75
CA ASP A 468 19.64 -6.06 -5.20
C ASP A 468 20.41 -6.82 -6.30
N VAL A 469 19.90 -6.80 -7.55
CA VAL A 469 20.35 -7.71 -8.61
C VAL A 469 20.89 -7.02 -9.86
N GLU A 470 20.66 -5.73 -10.09
CA GLU A 470 20.99 -5.12 -11.39
C GLU A 470 21.54 -3.69 -11.27
N ARG A 471 22.85 -3.52 -11.57
CA ARG A 471 23.49 -2.21 -11.83
C ARG A 471 23.24 -1.70 -13.27
N GLU A 472 22.48 -2.44 -14.08
CA GLU A 472 22.42 -2.33 -15.55
C GLU A 472 21.01 -2.00 -16.10
N LEU A 473 20.03 -1.67 -15.24
CA LEU A 473 18.77 -1.16 -15.74
C LEU A 473 18.96 0.25 -16.32
N PRO A 474 18.40 0.56 -17.50
CA PRO A 474 18.47 1.91 -18.03
C PRO A 474 17.76 2.87 -17.07
N GLY A 475 18.27 4.10 -17.02
CA GLY A 475 17.70 5.15 -16.18
C GLY A 475 16.20 5.30 -16.40
N ARG A 476 15.46 5.52 -15.31
CA ARG A 476 14.03 5.83 -15.32
C ARG A 476 13.85 7.26 -14.86
N THR A 477 13.22 8.08 -15.69
CA THR A 477 12.81 9.44 -15.30
C THR A 477 11.30 9.42 -15.12
N VAL A 478 10.82 9.81 -13.94
CA VAL A 478 9.38 9.96 -13.66
C VAL A 478 9.06 11.45 -13.63
N THR A 479 8.23 11.90 -14.54
CA THR A 479 7.77 13.29 -14.63
C THR A 479 6.26 13.32 -14.34
N ASN A 480 5.86 14.15 -13.38
CA ASN A 480 4.45 14.39 -13.09
C ASN A 480 4.07 15.74 -13.69
N TYR A 481 3.09 15.75 -14.60
CA TYR A 481 2.51 16.97 -15.14
C TYR A 481 1.21 17.26 -14.41
N PHE A 482 1.17 18.43 -13.82
CA PHE A 482 0.02 18.90 -13.08
C PHE A 482 -0.87 19.72 -14.03
N VAL A 483 -2.10 19.25 -14.21
CA VAL A 483 -3.03 19.80 -15.20
C VAL A 483 -4.20 20.47 -14.48
N PRO A 484 -4.37 21.80 -14.59
CA PRO A 484 -5.49 22.50 -13.96
C PRO A 484 -6.82 22.18 -14.65
N MET A 485 -7.89 22.07 -13.85
CA MET A 485 -9.25 21.97 -14.40
C MET A 485 -9.70 23.30 -14.97
N VAL A 486 -10.39 23.26 -16.10
CA VAL A 486 -11.15 24.42 -16.58
C VAL A 486 -12.48 24.56 -15.83
N GLU A 487 -13.10 25.73 -15.91
CA GLU A 487 -14.27 26.10 -15.10
C GLU A 487 -15.45 25.11 -15.22
N GLU A 488 -15.79 24.66 -16.43
CA GLU A 488 -16.89 23.69 -16.62
C GLU A 488 -16.59 22.34 -15.97
N GLN A 489 -15.36 21.85 -16.12
CA GLN A 489 -14.89 20.60 -15.52
C GLN A 489 -14.88 20.71 -13.99
N LYS A 490 -14.40 21.85 -13.46
CA LYS A 490 -14.35 22.15 -12.04
C LYS A 490 -15.74 22.21 -11.42
N ALA A 491 -16.70 22.88 -12.06
CA ALA A 491 -18.08 22.95 -11.56
C ALA A 491 -18.73 21.56 -11.43
N ARG A 492 -18.52 20.68 -12.43
CA ARG A 492 -19.00 19.29 -12.39
C ARG A 492 -18.29 18.48 -11.31
N TYR A 493 -16.98 18.67 -11.15
CA TYR A 493 -16.20 18.01 -10.11
C TYR A 493 -16.66 18.41 -8.71
N ASP A 494 -16.89 19.70 -8.48
CA ASP A 494 -17.29 20.25 -7.19
C ASP A 494 -18.69 19.79 -6.76
N ASP A 495 -19.62 19.56 -7.70
CA ASP A 495 -20.92 18.94 -7.39
C ASP A 495 -20.73 17.54 -6.77
N TYR A 496 -19.93 16.68 -7.42
CA TYR A 496 -19.63 15.35 -6.88
C TYR A 496 -18.83 15.42 -5.58
N LYS A 497 -17.83 16.31 -5.49
CA LYS A 497 -17.03 16.54 -4.27
C LYS A 497 -17.91 16.91 -3.09
N SER A 498 -18.87 17.83 -3.29
CA SER A 498 -19.77 18.29 -2.22
C SER A 498 -20.65 17.16 -1.69
N GLN A 499 -21.16 16.29 -2.57
CA GLN A 499 -21.96 15.13 -2.19
C GLN A 499 -21.12 14.07 -1.47
N ALA A 500 -19.90 13.83 -1.93
CA ALA A 500 -18.97 12.89 -1.29
C ALA A 500 -18.57 13.38 0.10
N ALA A 501 -18.26 14.68 0.25
CA ALA A 501 -17.92 15.30 1.53
C ALA A 501 -19.03 15.13 2.58
N ARG A 502 -20.31 15.25 2.19
CA ARG A 502 -21.45 14.99 3.08
C ARG A 502 -21.47 13.54 3.59
N LEU A 503 -21.24 12.56 2.71
CA LEU A 503 -21.20 11.15 3.11
C LEU A 503 -19.99 10.86 4.00
N ILE A 504 -18.83 11.48 3.73
CA ILE A 504 -17.64 11.34 4.56
C ILE A 504 -17.85 11.94 5.95
N ALA A 505 -18.51 13.11 6.05
CA ALA A 505 -18.87 13.71 7.33
C ALA A 505 -19.83 12.82 8.15
N ILE A 506 -20.75 12.11 7.48
CA ILE A 506 -21.57 11.07 8.14
C ILE A 506 -20.68 9.92 8.62
N ALA A 507 -19.72 9.48 7.80
CA ALA A 507 -18.79 8.41 8.12
C ALA A 507 -17.92 8.70 9.36
N GLN A 508 -17.60 9.97 9.62
CA GLN A 508 -16.88 10.41 10.83
C GLN A 508 -17.69 10.21 12.11
N ARG A 509 -19.03 10.30 12.02
CA ARG A 509 -19.91 10.18 13.18
C ARG A 509 -20.40 8.75 13.39
N ARG A 510 -20.61 8.00 12.30
CA ARG A 510 -21.06 6.61 12.35
C ARG A 510 -20.61 5.82 11.13
N PRO A 511 -20.53 4.47 11.23
CA PRO A 511 -20.35 3.64 10.05
C PRO A 511 -21.42 3.88 8.98
N LEU A 512 -20.99 3.92 7.71
CA LEU A 512 -21.89 4.06 6.56
C LEU A 512 -22.74 2.80 6.35
N LEU A 513 -24.01 3.00 5.99
CA LEU A 513 -24.90 1.94 5.52
C LEU A 513 -24.40 1.44 4.15
N PRO A 514 -24.69 0.18 3.77
CA PRO A 514 -24.26 -0.37 2.48
C PRO A 514 -24.60 0.55 1.28
N LYS A 515 -25.82 1.08 1.22
CA LYS A 515 -26.25 2.00 0.16
C LYS A 515 -25.49 3.33 0.16
N GLU A 516 -25.15 3.85 1.33
CA GLU A 516 -24.37 5.10 1.47
C GLU A 516 -22.93 4.87 1.02
N PHE A 517 -22.37 3.71 1.36
CA PHE A 517 -21.04 3.30 0.92
C PHE A 517 -20.98 3.12 -0.60
N ASP A 518 -21.95 2.41 -1.19
CA ASP A 518 -22.03 2.23 -2.65
C ASP A 518 -22.15 3.59 -3.37
N ARG A 519 -22.95 4.52 -2.82
CA ARG A 519 -23.07 5.89 -3.34
C ARG A 519 -21.76 6.67 -3.23
N LEU A 520 -21.04 6.57 -2.11
CA LEU A 520 -19.73 7.20 -1.96
C LEU A 520 -18.73 6.66 -3.00
N GLN A 521 -18.68 5.34 -3.22
CA GLN A 521 -17.82 4.74 -4.23
C GLN A 521 -18.14 5.24 -5.65
N MET A 522 -19.43 5.34 -5.97
CA MET A 522 -19.89 5.90 -7.25
C MET A 522 -19.44 7.36 -7.41
N LEU A 523 -19.64 8.22 -6.40
CA LEU A 523 -19.25 9.63 -6.46
C LEU A 523 -17.74 9.81 -6.67
N LEU A 524 -16.92 9.02 -5.97
CA LEU A 524 -15.46 9.05 -6.13
C LEU A 524 -15.02 8.56 -7.51
N ALA A 525 -15.72 7.57 -8.08
CA ALA A 525 -15.49 7.15 -9.45
C ALA A 525 -15.85 8.26 -10.46
N CYS A 526 -16.97 8.96 -10.25
CA CYS A 526 -17.35 10.12 -11.06
C CYS A 526 -16.32 11.24 -10.96
N MET A 527 -15.85 11.56 -9.76
CA MET A 527 -14.79 12.55 -9.56
C MET A 527 -13.54 12.21 -10.37
N ARG A 528 -13.10 10.94 -10.38
CA ARG A 528 -11.96 10.48 -11.19
C ARG A 528 -12.21 10.55 -12.69
N MET A 529 -13.39 10.14 -13.15
CA MET A 529 -13.76 10.28 -14.56
C MET A 529 -13.72 11.75 -14.99
N VAL A 530 -14.24 12.66 -14.16
CA VAL A 530 -14.19 14.10 -14.43
C VAL A 530 -12.78 14.65 -14.45
N CYS A 531 -11.85 14.13 -13.64
CA CYS A 531 -10.43 14.54 -13.67
C CYS A 531 -9.77 14.27 -15.03
N ASP A 532 -10.14 13.18 -15.70
CA ASP A 532 -9.72 12.91 -17.08
C ASP A 532 -10.43 13.82 -18.06
N THR A 533 -11.76 13.72 -18.07
CA THR A 533 -12.62 14.58 -18.87
C THR A 533 -14.10 14.37 -18.47
N PRO A 534 -14.91 15.44 -18.40
CA PRO A 534 -16.36 15.31 -18.29
C PRO A 534 -16.98 14.48 -19.43
N ALA A 535 -16.32 14.38 -20.59
CA ALA A 535 -16.78 13.63 -21.76
C ALA A 535 -16.99 12.13 -21.48
N ILE A 536 -16.33 11.58 -20.45
CA ILE A 536 -16.54 10.19 -20.04
C ILE A 536 -17.98 9.97 -19.57
N LEU A 537 -18.50 10.88 -18.73
CA LEU A 537 -19.85 10.84 -18.16
C LEU A 537 -20.90 11.46 -19.08
N ASP A 538 -20.52 12.49 -19.83
CA ASP A 538 -21.38 13.25 -20.72
C ASP A 538 -20.76 13.34 -22.12
N PRO A 539 -21.12 12.44 -23.05
CA PRO A 539 -20.53 12.40 -24.39
C PRO A 539 -20.69 13.66 -25.24
N SER A 540 -21.58 14.59 -24.84
CA SER A 540 -21.75 15.88 -25.52
C SER A 540 -20.65 16.88 -25.17
N CYS A 541 -19.99 16.69 -24.03
CA CYS A 541 -18.87 17.52 -23.61
C CYS A 541 -17.62 17.20 -24.45
N ARG A 542 -16.80 18.23 -24.68
CA ARG A 542 -15.51 18.13 -25.38
C ARG A 542 -14.33 18.67 -24.58
N VAL A 543 -14.60 19.14 -23.37
CA VAL A 543 -13.59 19.71 -22.47
C VAL A 543 -12.64 18.61 -22.01
N SER A 544 -11.33 18.73 -22.29
CA SER A 544 -10.32 17.87 -21.68
C SER A 544 -8.94 18.54 -21.64
N PRO A 545 -8.62 19.25 -20.54
CA PRO A 545 -7.30 19.85 -20.36
C PRO A 545 -6.17 18.81 -20.38
N LYS A 546 -6.43 17.56 -19.96
CA LYS A 546 -5.46 16.48 -20.05
C LYS A 546 -5.14 16.08 -21.48
N LEU A 547 -6.09 16.17 -22.42
CA LEU A 547 -5.80 15.91 -23.85
C LEU A 547 -4.93 17.01 -24.44
N GLU A 548 -5.16 18.28 -24.07
CA GLU A 548 -4.32 19.40 -24.49
C GLU A 548 -2.88 19.25 -23.98
N GLU A 549 -2.70 18.84 -22.71
CA GLU A 549 -1.36 18.56 -22.19
C GLU A 549 -0.74 17.31 -22.85
N LEU A 550 -1.55 16.28 -23.12
CA LEU A 550 -1.10 15.08 -23.81
C LEU A 550 -0.63 15.39 -25.24
N GLU A 551 -1.27 16.31 -25.94
CA GLU A 551 -0.85 16.79 -27.27
C GLU A 551 0.56 17.38 -27.22
N ARG A 552 0.86 18.23 -26.22
CA ARG A 552 2.21 18.79 -26.00
C ARG A 552 3.24 17.69 -25.73
N VAL A 553 2.90 16.76 -24.81
CA VAL A 553 3.75 15.61 -24.49
C VAL A 553 3.99 14.72 -25.71
N PHE A 554 2.97 14.51 -26.55
CA PHE A 554 3.11 13.78 -27.81
C PHE A 554 4.01 14.53 -28.79
N GLY A 555 3.89 15.86 -28.89
CA GLY A 555 4.82 16.70 -29.64
C GLY A 555 6.27 16.40 -29.28
N ASP A 556 6.62 16.54 -28.00
CA ASP A 556 7.98 16.32 -27.50
C ASP A 556 8.47 14.88 -27.70
N LEU A 557 7.63 13.88 -27.40
CA LEU A 557 8.04 12.47 -27.45
C LEU A 557 8.16 11.94 -28.89
N PHE A 558 7.34 12.42 -29.82
CA PHE A 558 7.32 11.92 -31.19
C PHE A 558 8.22 12.72 -32.15
N GLU A 559 8.91 13.77 -31.70
CA GLU A 559 10.05 14.38 -32.40
C GLU A 559 11.12 13.34 -32.77
N GLU A 560 11.33 12.35 -31.92
CA GLU A 560 12.17 11.20 -32.22
C GLU A 560 11.43 10.19 -33.12
N PRO A 561 11.78 10.04 -34.42
CA PRO A 561 10.96 9.31 -35.40
C PRO A 561 10.71 7.83 -35.05
N ASP A 562 11.66 7.18 -34.36
CA ASP A 562 11.56 5.76 -33.98
C ASP A 562 10.99 5.52 -32.57
N ARG A 563 10.57 6.59 -31.88
CA ARG A 563 10.09 6.48 -30.50
C ARG A 563 8.70 5.86 -30.45
N LYS A 564 8.56 4.81 -29.63
CA LYS A 564 7.30 4.14 -29.35
C LYS A 564 6.84 4.44 -27.92
N VAL A 565 5.56 4.71 -27.77
CA VAL A 565 4.94 5.21 -26.53
C VAL A 565 3.76 4.31 -26.14
N ILE A 566 3.60 4.06 -24.84
CA ILE A 566 2.45 3.35 -24.28
C ILE A 566 1.61 4.34 -23.48
N VAL A 567 0.31 4.38 -23.74
CA VAL A 567 -0.64 5.19 -22.96
C VAL A 567 -1.59 4.26 -22.20
N PHE A 568 -1.68 4.48 -20.90
CA PHE A 568 -2.62 3.80 -20.02
C PHE A 568 -3.73 4.73 -19.53
N SER A 569 -4.95 4.21 -19.54
CA SER A 569 -6.10 4.79 -18.83
C SER A 569 -7.00 3.70 -18.24
N GLU A 570 -7.65 3.96 -17.10
CA GLU A 570 -8.70 3.10 -16.57
C GLU A 570 -9.98 3.14 -17.42
N TRP A 571 -10.18 4.19 -18.22
CA TRP A 571 -11.44 4.45 -18.93
C TRP A 571 -11.28 4.27 -20.45
N GLU A 572 -12.00 3.30 -21.02
CA GLU A 572 -11.95 3.02 -22.47
C GLU A 572 -12.33 4.25 -23.31
N ARG A 573 -13.30 5.05 -22.87
CA ARG A 573 -13.69 6.29 -23.54
C ARG A 573 -12.60 7.36 -23.54
N MET A 574 -11.75 7.41 -22.52
CA MET A 574 -10.59 8.31 -22.55
C MET A 574 -9.60 7.86 -23.62
N LEU A 575 -9.36 6.55 -23.74
CA LEU A 575 -8.51 6.01 -24.80
C LEU A 575 -9.08 6.28 -26.21
N GLU A 576 -10.41 6.28 -26.38
CA GLU A 576 -11.05 6.66 -27.64
C GLU A 576 -10.70 8.09 -28.04
N LEU A 577 -10.78 9.03 -27.08
CA LEU A 577 -10.40 10.43 -27.31
C LEU A 577 -8.90 10.60 -27.58
N VAL A 578 -8.04 9.84 -26.86
CA VAL A 578 -6.60 9.83 -27.14
C VAL A 578 -6.32 9.28 -28.55
N ARG A 579 -7.10 8.30 -29.02
CA ARG A 579 -6.97 7.76 -30.37
C ARG A 579 -7.38 8.79 -31.44
N GLU A 580 -8.42 9.57 -31.18
CA GLU A 580 -8.84 10.67 -32.05
C GLU A 580 -7.74 11.73 -32.15
N LEU A 581 -7.20 12.18 -31.01
CA LEU A 581 -6.05 13.10 -30.96
C LEU A 581 -4.84 12.55 -31.73
N ALA A 582 -4.49 11.27 -31.51
CA ALA A 582 -3.38 10.64 -32.23
C ALA A 582 -3.61 10.60 -33.75
N ALA A 583 -4.86 10.38 -34.20
CA ALA A 583 -5.20 10.39 -35.61
C ALA A 583 -5.08 11.80 -36.23
N GLU A 584 -5.48 12.84 -35.50
CA GLU A 584 -5.29 14.24 -35.91
C GLU A 584 -3.82 14.60 -36.08
N MET A 585 -2.95 14.04 -35.23
CA MET A 585 -1.50 14.18 -35.31
C MET A 585 -0.82 13.22 -36.31
N GLY A 586 -1.60 12.37 -37.01
CA GLY A 586 -1.06 11.39 -37.98
C GLY A 586 -0.28 10.23 -37.36
N ILE A 587 -0.55 9.90 -36.08
CA ILE A 587 0.13 8.83 -35.34
C ILE A 587 -0.71 7.55 -35.39
N GLU A 588 -0.16 6.48 -35.96
CA GLU A 588 -0.81 5.17 -35.99
C GLU A 588 -0.80 4.49 -34.62
N THR A 589 -1.95 3.91 -34.26
CA THR A 589 -2.20 3.36 -32.92
C THR A 589 -2.52 1.87 -32.95
N ALA A 590 -2.10 1.15 -31.90
CA ALA A 590 -2.55 -0.20 -31.58
C ALA A 590 -3.52 -0.16 -30.39
N TRP A 591 -4.59 -0.95 -30.48
CA TRP A 591 -5.70 -0.88 -29.51
C TRP A 591 -5.80 -2.14 -28.65
N HIS A 592 -5.61 -2.02 -27.34
CA HIS A 592 -5.62 -3.15 -26.41
C HIS A 592 -6.54 -2.93 -25.19
N THR A 593 -7.82 -3.27 -25.35
CA THR A 593 -8.80 -3.18 -24.26
C THR A 593 -9.49 -4.51 -23.98
N GLY A 594 -10.23 -4.57 -22.86
CA GLY A 594 -10.95 -5.76 -22.42
C GLY A 594 -12.04 -6.24 -23.39
N SER A 595 -12.53 -5.34 -24.25
CA SER A 595 -13.55 -5.61 -25.27
C SER A 595 -12.99 -6.33 -26.51
N VAL A 596 -11.67 -6.26 -26.75
CA VAL A 596 -11.04 -6.88 -27.93
C VAL A 596 -11.01 -8.41 -27.79
N PRO A 597 -11.45 -9.18 -28.81
CA PRO A 597 -11.30 -10.64 -28.81
C PRO A 597 -9.83 -11.08 -28.74
N GLN A 598 -9.55 -12.19 -28.05
CA GLN A 598 -8.18 -12.63 -27.76
C GLN A 598 -7.28 -12.82 -28.99
N GLN A 599 -7.82 -13.33 -30.11
CA GLN A 599 -7.07 -13.47 -31.36
C GLN A 599 -6.62 -12.11 -31.92
N ARG A 600 -7.49 -11.10 -31.89
CA ARG A 600 -7.16 -9.74 -32.33
C ARG A 600 -6.16 -9.05 -31.41
N ARG A 601 -6.21 -9.31 -30.09
CA ARG A 601 -5.22 -8.76 -29.14
C ARG A 601 -3.78 -9.11 -29.51
N ARG A 602 -3.54 -10.34 -29.99
CA ARG A 602 -2.20 -10.78 -30.41
C ARG A 602 -1.75 -10.06 -31.68
N ALA A 603 -2.65 -9.81 -32.62
CA ALA A 603 -2.36 -9.04 -33.82
C ALA A 603 -1.97 -7.60 -33.50
N GLU A 604 -2.67 -6.93 -32.58
CA GLU A 604 -2.37 -5.55 -32.14
C GLU A 604 -0.99 -5.44 -31.47
N ILE A 605 -0.63 -6.40 -30.60
CA ILE A 605 0.70 -6.44 -29.98
C ILE A 605 1.79 -6.65 -31.03
N THR A 606 1.56 -7.56 -31.98
CA THR A 606 2.52 -7.86 -33.04
C THR A 606 2.70 -6.66 -33.96
N ARG A 607 1.61 -5.96 -34.30
CA ARG A 607 1.62 -4.71 -35.05
C ARG A 607 2.47 -3.67 -34.32
N PHE A 608 2.18 -3.39 -33.05
CA PHE A 608 2.96 -2.43 -32.28
C PHE A 608 4.44 -2.81 -32.13
N LYS A 609 4.79 -4.10 -32.05
CA LYS A 609 6.20 -4.52 -32.00
C LYS A 609 6.91 -4.31 -33.35
N ASN A 610 6.30 -4.78 -34.44
CA ASN A 610 6.99 -4.97 -35.73
C ASN A 610 6.76 -3.85 -36.76
N ASP A 611 5.63 -3.15 -36.68
CA ASP A 611 5.29 -2.07 -37.60
C ASP A 611 5.98 -0.76 -37.13
N PRO A 612 6.87 -0.15 -37.93
CA PRO A 612 7.49 1.13 -37.59
C PRO A 612 6.49 2.30 -37.57
N ALA A 613 5.41 2.24 -38.36
CA ALA A 613 4.41 3.29 -38.38
C ALA A 613 3.57 3.30 -37.11
N CYS A 614 3.28 2.12 -36.54
CA CYS A 614 2.53 1.97 -35.29
C CYS A 614 3.39 2.36 -34.07
N ARG A 615 3.31 3.64 -33.69
CA ARG A 615 4.15 4.25 -32.65
C ARG A 615 3.45 4.40 -31.30
N LEU A 616 2.12 4.25 -31.24
CA LEU A 616 1.35 4.44 -30.01
C LEU A 616 0.57 3.17 -29.63
N PHE A 617 0.72 2.71 -28.38
CA PHE A 617 -0.03 1.57 -27.83
C PHE A 617 -1.03 2.06 -26.77
N LEU A 618 -2.32 1.90 -27.04
CA LEU A 618 -3.41 2.32 -26.14
C LEU A 618 -3.94 1.13 -25.36
N SER A 619 -3.86 1.19 -24.03
CA SER A 619 -4.29 0.07 -23.19
C SER A 619 -5.02 0.49 -21.94
N THR A 620 -6.03 -0.29 -21.56
CA THR A 620 -6.58 -0.21 -20.20
C THR A 620 -5.75 -1.01 -19.21
N ASP A 621 -6.16 -1.01 -17.94
CA ASP A 621 -5.65 -1.93 -16.90
C ASP A 621 -5.70 -3.42 -17.32
N SER A 622 -6.46 -3.77 -18.36
CA SER A 622 -6.45 -5.14 -18.91
C SER A 622 -5.12 -5.55 -19.57
N GLY A 623 -4.31 -4.58 -20.05
CA GLY A 623 -2.98 -4.82 -20.61
C GLY A 623 -1.82 -4.49 -19.66
N SER A 624 -2.09 -4.01 -18.44
CA SER A 624 -1.04 -3.73 -17.44
C SER A 624 -0.41 -5.01 -16.86
N VAL A 625 -1.05 -6.17 -17.05
CA VAL A 625 -0.60 -7.46 -16.55
C VAL A 625 0.14 -8.24 -17.64
N GLY A 626 1.35 -8.70 -17.31
CA GLY A 626 2.24 -9.63 -18.04
C GLY A 626 2.60 -9.41 -19.54
N LEU A 627 2.11 -8.40 -20.26
CA LEU A 627 2.60 -8.07 -21.62
C LEU A 627 4.08 -7.63 -21.66
N ASN A 628 4.83 -8.03 -22.70
CA ASN A 628 6.19 -7.55 -22.95
C ASN A 628 6.22 -6.47 -24.04
N LEU A 629 6.39 -5.19 -23.65
CA LEU A 629 6.36 -4.02 -24.53
C LEU A 629 7.65 -3.20 -24.46
N GLN A 630 8.79 -3.87 -24.29
CA GLN A 630 10.14 -3.26 -24.23
C GLN A 630 10.51 -2.45 -25.47
N VAL A 631 9.79 -2.61 -26.60
CA VAL A 631 9.97 -1.77 -27.79
C VAL A 631 9.63 -0.30 -27.52
N ALA A 632 8.86 -0.01 -26.47
CA ALA A 632 8.51 1.35 -26.06
C ALA A 632 9.54 1.93 -25.09
N SER A 633 9.86 3.21 -25.25
CA SER A 633 10.76 3.97 -24.37
C SER A 633 10.05 5.04 -23.56
N ALA A 634 8.72 5.20 -23.70
CA ALA A 634 7.92 6.05 -22.86
C ALA A 634 6.60 5.39 -22.43
N VAL A 635 6.20 5.67 -21.18
CA VAL A 635 4.92 5.24 -20.60
C VAL A 635 4.19 6.45 -20.07
N ILE A 636 2.99 6.72 -20.58
CA ILE A 636 2.13 7.80 -20.15
C ILE A 636 0.95 7.21 -19.39
N ASN A 637 0.75 7.66 -18.15
CA ASN A 637 -0.45 7.39 -17.37
C ASN A 637 -1.35 8.62 -17.42
N VAL A 638 -2.47 8.51 -18.14
CA VAL A 638 -3.47 9.59 -18.22
C VAL A 638 -4.20 9.75 -16.89
N ASP A 639 -4.47 8.62 -16.23
CA ASP A 639 -4.98 8.54 -14.87
C ASP A 639 -4.09 7.66 -13.99
N LEU A 640 -4.03 8.00 -12.70
CA LEU A 640 -3.27 7.24 -11.70
C LEU A 640 -4.15 6.17 -11.04
N PRO A 641 -3.70 4.90 -10.98
CA PRO A 641 -4.41 3.87 -10.25
C PRO A 641 -4.25 4.07 -8.74
N TRP A 642 -5.25 3.63 -7.98
CA TRP A 642 -5.24 3.69 -6.51
C TRP A 642 -4.18 2.80 -5.84
N ASN A 643 -3.69 1.79 -6.56
CA ASN A 643 -2.75 0.80 -6.03
C ASN A 643 -1.36 1.03 -6.62
N PRO A 644 -0.32 1.32 -5.81
CA PRO A 644 1.05 1.48 -6.28
C PRO A 644 1.55 0.31 -7.12
N ALA A 645 1.16 -0.92 -6.73
CA ALA A 645 1.50 -2.12 -7.48
C ALA A 645 0.99 -2.07 -8.93
N ARG A 646 -0.20 -1.49 -9.17
CA ARG A 646 -0.74 -1.36 -10.54
C ARG A 646 0.02 -0.31 -11.35
N LEU A 647 0.42 0.79 -10.74
CA LEU A 647 1.24 1.80 -11.42
C LEU A 647 2.60 1.21 -11.82
N GLU A 648 3.28 0.54 -10.90
CA GLU A 648 4.55 -0.15 -11.20
C GLU A 648 4.34 -1.29 -12.22
N GLN A 649 3.19 -1.97 -12.22
CA GLN A 649 2.83 -2.94 -13.26
C GLN A 649 2.77 -2.31 -14.66
N ARG A 650 2.19 -1.11 -14.79
CA ARG A 650 2.13 -0.34 -16.04
C ARG A 650 3.53 0.08 -16.49
N ILE A 651 4.32 0.68 -15.60
CA ILE A 651 5.70 1.13 -15.90
C ILE A 651 6.59 -0.05 -16.31
N ALA A 652 6.48 -1.16 -15.59
CA ALA A 652 7.22 -2.39 -15.87
C ALA A 652 6.78 -3.10 -17.17
N ARG A 653 5.89 -2.53 -18.00
CA ARG A 653 5.67 -3.04 -19.38
C ARG A 653 6.80 -2.66 -20.32
N ALA A 654 7.31 -1.44 -20.18
CA ALA A 654 8.41 -0.88 -20.97
C ALA A 654 9.74 -0.93 -20.21
N TRP A 655 9.74 -0.62 -18.91
CA TRP A 655 10.93 -0.60 -18.07
C TRP A 655 11.26 -2.00 -17.52
N ARG A 656 11.99 -2.76 -18.32
CA ARG A 656 12.39 -4.14 -18.05
C ARG A 656 13.83 -4.38 -18.52
N LYS A 657 14.44 -5.42 -18.00
CA LYS A 657 15.75 -5.92 -18.42
C LYS A 657 15.82 -6.23 -19.93
N ASN A 658 16.89 -5.80 -20.60
CA ASN A 658 17.05 -5.71 -22.07
C ASN A 658 16.45 -4.47 -22.73
N GLN A 659 15.84 -3.57 -21.97
CA GLN A 659 15.58 -2.23 -22.46
C GLN A 659 16.92 -1.51 -22.63
N THR A 660 17.17 -1.01 -23.84
CA THR A 660 18.43 -0.30 -24.17
C THR A 660 18.30 1.21 -24.02
N ARG A 661 17.07 1.74 -24.01
CA ARG A 661 16.80 3.18 -23.91
C ARG A 661 16.33 3.56 -22.50
N ALA A 662 16.71 4.75 -22.02
CA ALA A 662 16.12 5.30 -20.80
C ALA A 662 14.60 5.39 -20.95
N VAL A 663 13.86 4.98 -19.92
CA VAL A 663 12.39 4.97 -19.97
C VAL A 663 11.85 6.22 -19.29
N THR A 664 11.11 7.03 -20.06
CA THR A 664 10.39 8.19 -19.54
C THR A 664 9.00 7.76 -19.08
N VAL A 665 8.69 7.99 -17.81
CA VAL A 665 7.34 7.80 -17.26
C VAL A 665 6.72 9.17 -17.09
N VAL A 666 5.59 9.39 -17.74
CA VAL A 666 4.80 10.61 -17.66
C VAL A 666 3.51 10.29 -16.91
N ASN A 667 3.22 11.03 -15.85
CA ASN A 667 1.96 10.93 -15.14
C ASN A 667 1.21 12.25 -15.29
N LEU A 668 0.02 12.21 -15.88
CA LEU A 668 -0.88 13.37 -15.90
C LEU A 668 -1.71 13.34 -14.62
N VAL A 669 -1.69 14.43 -13.86
CA VAL A 669 -2.37 14.53 -12.57
C VAL A 669 -3.20 15.80 -12.52
N CYS A 670 -4.51 15.66 -12.37
CA CYS A 670 -5.40 16.81 -12.35
C CYS A 670 -5.27 17.62 -11.05
N GLU A 671 -4.94 18.92 -11.12
CA GLU A 671 -4.71 19.84 -9.98
C GLU A 671 -5.89 20.03 -9.04
N GLY A 672 -5.60 20.16 -7.75
CA GLY A 672 -6.60 20.37 -6.69
C GLY A 672 -7.64 19.26 -6.59
N SER A 673 -7.37 18.09 -7.16
CA SER A 673 -8.33 17.00 -7.32
C SER A 673 -8.02 15.79 -6.46
N ILE A 674 -8.90 14.79 -6.54
CA ILE A 674 -8.72 13.48 -5.93
C ILE A 674 -7.44 12.80 -6.41
N GLU A 675 -7.00 13.04 -7.65
CA GLU A 675 -5.77 12.46 -8.20
C GLU A 675 -4.50 13.03 -7.56
N HIS A 676 -4.50 14.30 -7.17
CA HIS A 676 -3.40 14.87 -6.36
C HIS A 676 -3.27 14.14 -5.02
N GLY A 677 -4.40 13.84 -4.38
CA GLY A 677 -4.45 13.00 -3.20
C GLY A 677 -3.92 11.58 -3.47
N ILE A 678 -4.25 10.99 -4.62
CA ILE A 678 -3.74 9.66 -5.03
C ILE A 678 -2.21 9.73 -5.14
N LEU A 679 -1.65 10.71 -5.83
CA LEU A 679 -0.20 10.84 -6.02
C LEU A 679 0.54 10.90 -4.66
N HIS A 680 0.02 11.67 -3.70
CA HIS A 680 0.61 11.75 -2.36
C HIS A 680 0.55 10.40 -1.63
N LEU A 681 -0.57 9.67 -1.73
CA LEU A 681 -0.68 8.32 -1.17
C LEU A 681 0.23 7.31 -1.87
N LEU A 682 0.43 7.41 -3.18
CA LEU A 682 1.35 6.54 -3.91
C LEU A 682 2.80 6.74 -3.45
N GLY A 683 3.17 7.96 -3.08
CA GLY A 683 4.45 8.27 -2.44
C GLY A 683 4.59 7.69 -1.02
N GLN A 684 3.46 7.43 -0.33
CA GLN A 684 3.42 6.83 1.00
C GLN A 684 2.89 5.38 0.96
N LYS A 685 3.80 4.41 0.76
CA LYS A 685 3.82 3.02 1.30
C LYS A 685 4.32 1.98 0.29
N GLN A 686 5.60 1.63 0.42
CA GLN A 686 6.14 0.28 0.14
C GLN A 686 6.42 -0.50 1.44
N ALA A 687 6.20 0.12 2.61
CA ALA A 687 6.72 -0.35 3.90
C ALA A 687 6.16 -1.70 4.38
N LEU A 688 4.91 -2.05 4.03
CA LEU A 688 4.31 -3.32 4.48
C LEU A 688 4.96 -4.52 3.77
N ALA A 689 5.21 -4.40 2.47
CA ALA A 689 5.88 -5.46 1.72
C ALA A 689 7.31 -5.64 2.25
N ASP A 690 8.01 -4.54 2.51
CA ASP A 690 9.38 -4.52 2.99
C ASP A 690 9.51 -5.13 4.40
N GLY A 691 8.62 -4.77 5.33
CA GLY A 691 8.63 -5.30 6.70
C GLY A 691 8.23 -6.78 6.78
N VAL A 692 7.23 -7.23 6.03
CA VAL A 692 6.74 -8.62 6.09
C VAL A 692 7.63 -9.58 5.31
N LEU A 693 8.15 -9.15 4.16
CA LEU A 693 8.78 -10.04 3.19
C LEU A 693 10.30 -9.98 3.23
N ASP A 694 10.87 -8.82 3.56
CA ASP A 694 12.32 -8.61 3.55
C ASP A 694 12.89 -8.51 4.97
N GLY A 695 12.04 -8.50 6.01
CA GLY A 695 12.47 -8.36 7.41
C GLY A 695 13.17 -7.04 7.69
N GLN A 696 12.96 -6.03 6.83
CA GLN A 696 13.58 -4.71 6.92
C GLN A 696 12.53 -3.63 7.16
N GLY A 697 12.78 -2.75 8.12
CA GLY A 697 11.94 -1.61 8.45
C GLY A 697 11.46 -1.62 9.90
N ASP A 698 11.20 -0.45 10.46
CA ASP A 698 10.66 -0.32 11.81
C ASP A 698 9.20 -0.83 11.83
N VAL A 699 9.03 -2.06 12.32
CA VAL A 699 7.74 -2.75 12.41
C VAL A 699 6.73 -1.96 13.24
N SER A 700 7.21 -1.09 14.15
CA SER A 700 6.36 -0.25 15.00
C SER A 700 5.67 0.90 14.24
N ALA A 701 6.16 1.26 13.05
CA ALA A 701 5.57 2.30 12.21
C ALA A 701 4.46 1.78 11.26
N LEU A 702 4.25 0.46 11.18
CA LEU A 702 3.36 -0.18 10.20
C LEU A 702 1.90 -0.25 10.67
N LYS A 703 1.19 0.87 10.67
CA LYS A 703 -0.26 0.86 10.94
C LYS A 703 -1.06 0.14 9.85
N MET A 704 -1.91 -0.78 10.28
CA MET A 704 -2.87 -1.47 9.43
C MET A 704 -3.89 -0.56 8.74
N PRO A 705 -4.02 -0.63 7.40
CA PRO A 705 -5.20 -0.12 6.73
C PRO A 705 -6.36 -1.12 6.87
N SER A 706 -7.16 -1.03 7.92
CA SER A 706 -8.31 -1.91 8.14
C SER A 706 -9.58 -1.49 7.38
N GLY A 707 -9.92 -2.23 6.32
CA GLY A 707 -11.28 -2.33 5.76
C GLY A 707 -11.92 -1.05 5.19
N ARG A 708 -13.27 -1.03 5.13
CA ARG A 708 -14.07 0.13 4.67
C ARG A 708 -13.74 1.40 5.47
N GLY A 709 -13.32 1.27 6.73
CA GLY A 709 -12.86 2.36 7.58
C GLY A 709 -11.55 2.99 7.10
N ALA A 710 -10.50 2.20 6.88
CA ALA A 710 -9.24 2.70 6.32
C ALA A 710 -9.36 3.17 4.86
N MET A 711 -10.34 2.66 4.11
CA MET A 711 -10.70 3.22 2.80
C MET A 711 -11.26 4.64 2.97
N VAL A 712 -12.19 4.85 3.90
CA VAL A 712 -12.72 6.18 4.22
C VAL A 712 -11.63 7.10 4.79
N GLU A 713 -10.75 6.60 5.66
CA GLU A 713 -9.63 7.37 6.23
C GLU A 713 -8.59 7.76 5.18
N ARG A 714 -8.27 6.87 4.24
CA ARG A 714 -7.45 7.22 3.07
C ARG A 714 -8.16 8.22 2.17
N MET A 715 -9.46 8.05 1.94
CA MET A 715 -10.25 9.02 1.16
C MET A 715 -10.32 10.39 1.84
N GLN A 716 -10.40 10.42 3.17
CA GLN A 716 -10.30 11.64 3.97
C GLN A 716 -8.93 12.28 3.80
N ALA A 717 -7.85 11.53 4.01
CA ALA A 717 -6.49 12.01 3.82
C ALA A 717 -6.27 12.54 2.40
N MET A 718 -6.86 11.93 1.37
CA MET A 718 -6.77 12.41 -0.01
C MET A 718 -7.56 13.70 -0.26
N MET A 719 -8.77 13.81 0.29
CA MET A 719 -9.58 15.02 0.15
C MET A 719 -8.99 16.19 0.94
N GLU A 720 -8.43 15.92 2.13
CA GLU A 720 -7.71 16.90 2.95
C GLU A 720 -6.34 17.26 2.36
N ALA A 721 -5.61 16.30 1.79
CA ALA A 721 -4.34 16.56 1.09
C ALA A 721 -4.57 17.40 -0.17
N ALA A 722 -5.66 17.18 -0.90
CA ALA A 722 -6.04 18.03 -2.03
C ALA A 722 -6.33 19.49 -1.61
N GLU A 723 -6.77 19.72 -0.37
CA GLU A 723 -7.00 21.07 0.18
C GLU A 723 -5.75 21.71 0.78
N LYS A 724 -4.86 20.91 1.41
CA LYS A 724 -3.59 21.40 1.99
C LYS A 724 -2.47 21.57 0.97
N ALA A 725 -2.51 20.84 -0.13
CA ALA A 725 -1.49 20.83 -1.18
C ALA A 725 -1.93 21.61 -2.42
N ALA A 726 -2.43 22.85 -2.25
CA ALA A 726 -2.42 23.80 -3.35
C ALA A 726 -0.95 24.17 -3.64
N PRO A 727 -0.34 23.77 -4.77
CA PRO A 727 1.03 24.17 -5.05
C PRO A 727 1.07 25.68 -5.31
N ARG A 728 1.99 26.36 -4.63
CA ARG A 728 2.39 27.73 -4.98
C ARG A 728 3.26 27.61 -6.22
N ILE A 729 2.84 28.13 -7.37
CA ILE A 729 3.69 28.20 -8.57
C ILE A 729 4.97 28.95 -8.17
N VAL A 730 6.09 28.23 -8.16
CA VAL A 730 7.39 28.77 -7.79
C VAL A 730 7.93 29.49 -9.02
N SER A 731 8.05 30.80 -8.94
CA SER A 731 8.60 31.63 -10.01
C SER A 731 10.08 31.28 -10.30
N PRO A 732 10.61 31.49 -11.52
CA PRO A 732 11.98 31.08 -11.87
C PRO A 732 13.06 31.57 -10.90
N ASP A 733 12.89 32.75 -10.31
CA ASP A 733 13.76 33.30 -9.28
C ASP A 733 13.61 32.61 -7.92
N GLU A 734 12.40 32.20 -7.54
CA GLU A 734 12.18 31.36 -6.35
C GLU A 734 12.78 29.95 -6.52
N ALA A 735 12.77 29.39 -7.73
CA ALA A 735 13.40 28.09 -8.02
C ALA A 735 14.93 28.16 -7.89
N VAL A 736 15.54 29.25 -8.38
CA VAL A 736 16.98 29.52 -8.19
C VAL A 736 17.32 29.73 -6.71
N ALA A 737 16.47 30.45 -5.98
CA ALA A 737 16.67 30.65 -4.54
C ALA A 737 16.62 29.32 -3.79
N GLU A 738 15.73 28.41 -4.16
CA GLU A 738 15.61 27.10 -3.52
C GLU A 738 16.78 26.16 -3.85
N ASP A 739 17.29 26.17 -5.09
CA ASP A 739 18.53 25.45 -5.47
C ASP A 739 19.72 25.93 -4.62
N LEU A 740 19.89 27.25 -4.50
CA LEU A 740 20.98 27.84 -3.71
C LEU A 740 20.86 27.51 -2.21
N LYS A 741 19.66 27.57 -1.64
CA LYS A 741 19.41 27.14 -0.25
C LYS A 741 19.71 25.67 -0.04
N CYS A 742 19.21 24.81 -0.92
CA CYS A 742 19.37 23.36 -0.80
C CYS A 742 20.86 22.98 -0.87
N ARG A 743 21.63 23.65 -1.72
CA ARG A 743 23.04 23.35 -1.94
C ARG A 743 23.96 23.91 -0.86
N HIS A 744 23.70 25.12 -0.38
CA HIS A 744 24.61 25.83 0.52
C HIS A 744 24.12 25.93 1.98
N GLY A 745 22.87 25.54 2.26
CA GLY A 745 22.31 25.50 3.61
C GLY A 745 22.46 26.85 4.31
N GLU A 746 23.05 26.86 5.51
CA GLU A 746 23.29 28.07 6.30
C GLU A 746 24.28 29.06 5.67
N ALA A 747 25.09 28.62 4.68
CA ALA A 747 25.99 29.52 3.96
C ALA A 747 25.24 30.37 2.92
N ALA A 748 23.97 30.08 2.60
CA ALA A 748 23.14 31.00 1.81
C ALA A 748 22.58 32.10 2.73
N LEU A 749 23.23 33.25 2.78
CA LEU A 749 22.94 34.29 3.77
C LEU A 749 21.72 35.15 3.39
N LEU A 750 21.65 35.60 2.14
CA LEU A 750 20.58 36.46 1.62
C LEU A 750 20.37 36.16 0.14
N ILE A 751 19.12 36.04 -0.31
CA ILE A 751 18.79 35.92 -1.74
C ILE A 751 17.65 36.89 -2.06
N GLU A 752 17.87 37.78 -3.02
CA GLU A 752 16.92 38.82 -3.42
C GLU A 752 16.70 38.80 -4.92
N ALA A 753 15.45 38.93 -5.34
CA ALA A 753 15.08 39.20 -6.72
C ALA A 753 14.91 40.71 -6.92
N ARG A 754 15.49 41.23 -8.00
CA ARG A 754 15.45 42.63 -8.41
C ARG A 754 14.99 42.73 -9.86
N GLN A 755 14.20 43.73 -10.17
CA GLN A 755 13.83 44.01 -11.55
C GLN A 755 14.90 44.90 -12.19
N GLY A 756 15.56 44.41 -13.25
CA GLY A 756 16.52 45.21 -14.01
C GLY A 756 15.82 46.31 -14.82
N GLY A 757 16.55 47.34 -15.22
CA GLY A 757 16.02 48.41 -16.09
C GLY A 757 15.56 47.93 -17.48
N ASP A 758 15.89 46.68 -17.84
CA ASP A 758 15.46 45.95 -19.03
C ASP A 758 14.14 45.16 -18.81
N GLY A 759 13.53 45.26 -17.62
CA GLY A 759 12.32 44.56 -17.22
C GLY A 759 12.52 43.09 -16.81
N ARG A 760 13.75 42.55 -16.88
CA ARG A 760 14.06 41.16 -16.52
C ARG A 760 14.36 41.03 -15.04
N VAL A 761 13.96 39.90 -14.46
CA VAL A 761 14.28 39.56 -13.06
C VAL A 761 15.73 39.11 -12.95
N ARG A 762 16.48 39.73 -12.03
CA ARG A 762 17.86 39.38 -11.66
C ARG A 762 17.86 38.91 -10.22
N VAL A 763 18.61 37.84 -9.93
CA VAL A 763 18.73 37.29 -8.58
C VAL A 763 20.11 37.67 -8.03
N LEU A 764 20.13 38.36 -6.90
CA LEU A 764 21.35 38.65 -6.13
C LEU A 764 21.39 37.70 -4.94
N ALA A 765 22.45 36.88 -4.83
CA ALA A 765 22.61 35.97 -3.69
C ALA A 765 23.93 36.24 -2.95
N VAL A 766 23.83 36.47 -1.65
CA VAL A 766 24.96 36.61 -0.73
C VAL A 766 25.25 35.24 -0.13
N LEU A 767 26.43 34.69 -0.41
CA LEU A 767 26.86 33.38 0.09
C LEU A 767 28.10 33.53 0.99
N ASP A 768 28.17 32.77 2.07
CA ASP A 768 29.33 32.68 2.95
C ASP A 768 30.34 31.66 2.41
N LEU A 769 30.89 31.96 1.23
CA LEU A 769 31.86 31.11 0.51
C LEU A 769 33.17 31.88 0.30
N ASN A 770 34.28 31.14 0.14
CA ASN A 770 35.55 31.73 -0.27
C ASN A 770 35.56 32.08 -1.78
N GLY A 771 36.51 32.90 -2.21
CA GLY A 771 36.54 33.42 -3.60
C GLY A 771 36.59 32.34 -4.69
N GLU A 772 37.29 31.22 -4.45
CA GLU A 772 37.35 30.11 -5.41
C GLU A 772 36.01 29.37 -5.52
N ALA A 773 35.36 29.07 -4.39
CA ALA A 773 34.06 28.40 -4.36
C ALA A 773 32.95 29.29 -4.93
N LEU A 774 32.98 30.59 -4.64
CA LEU A 774 32.04 31.57 -5.19
C LEU A 774 32.17 31.66 -6.73
N ALA A 775 33.40 31.67 -7.26
CA ALA A 775 33.65 31.68 -8.70
C ALA A 775 33.20 30.39 -9.40
N ALA A 776 33.41 29.24 -8.77
CA ALA A 776 32.92 27.95 -9.29
C ALA A 776 31.39 27.93 -9.38
N GLU A 777 30.70 28.45 -8.36
CA GLU A 777 29.24 28.50 -8.31
C GLU A 777 28.66 29.52 -9.30
N GLN A 778 29.31 30.67 -9.45
CA GLN A 778 28.94 31.67 -10.47
C GLN A 778 29.05 31.08 -11.88
N LYS A 779 30.07 30.24 -12.15
CA LYS A 779 30.25 29.56 -13.43
C LYS A 779 29.19 28.50 -13.68
N ARG A 780 28.75 27.77 -12.64
CA ARG A 780 27.66 26.78 -12.72
C ARG A 780 26.32 27.43 -13.10
N LEU A 781 26.02 28.61 -12.55
CA LEU A 781 24.78 29.32 -12.83
C LEU A 781 24.79 30.03 -14.19
N ALA A 782 25.96 30.21 -14.81
CA ALA A 782 26.11 30.82 -16.12
C ALA A 782 25.85 29.86 -17.30
N THR A 783 25.76 28.54 -17.10
CA THR A 783 25.62 27.53 -18.17
C THR A 783 24.17 27.25 -18.60
N GLY A 784 23.25 28.22 -18.52
CA GLY A 784 21.82 28.04 -18.85
C GLY A 784 21.37 28.69 -20.16
N ASP A 785 20.37 28.09 -20.81
CA ASP A 785 19.80 28.49 -22.11
C ASP A 785 18.97 29.79 -22.04
N GLY A 786 19.61 30.95 -21.82
CA GLY A 786 19.09 32.31 -22.12
C GLY A 786 17.76 32.79 -21.49
N THR A 787 17.03 31.92 -20.80
CA THR A 787 15.67 32.07 -20.27
C THR A 787 15.64 32.10 -18.73
N ALA A 788 16.74 31.69 -18.09
CA ALA A 788 16.93 31.76 -16.64
C ALA A 788 17.20 33.21 -16.17
N PRO A 789 16.77 33.59 -14.95
CA PRO A 789 17.11 34.89 -14.40
C PRO A 789 18.62 35.02 -14.24
N LYS A 790 19.17 36.21 -14.56
CA LYS A 790 20.60 36.46 -14.39
C LYS A 790 20.94 36.47 -12.89
N VAL A 791 21.82 35.57 -12.46
CA VAL A 791 22.23 35.45 -11.06
C VAL A 791 23.59 36.12 -10.82
N GLU A 792 23.66 37.00 -9.82
CA GLU A 792 24.89 37.63 -9.35
C GLU A 792 25.16 37.16 -7.92
N LEU A 793 26.32 36.50 -7.70
CA LEU A 793 26.75 36.02 -6.40
C LEU A 793 27.74 36.99 -5.76
N VAL A 794 27.59 37.23 -4.47
CA VAL A 794 28.46 38.14 -3.69
C VAL A 794 28.83 37.46 -2.39
N ASP A 795 30.07 37.64 -1.91
CA ASP A 795 30.46 37.15 -0.59
C ASP A 795 30.02 38.11 0.54
N ARG A 796 30.10 37.63 1.78
CA ARG A 796 29.72 38.42 2.96
C ARG A 796 30.52 39.71 3.11
N ALA A 797 31.82 39.68 2.80
CA ALA A 797 32.71 40.82 2.95
C ALA A 797 32.37 41.94 1.96
N THR A 798 32.14 41.58 0.71
CA THR A 798 31.75 42.47 -0.38
C THR A 798 30.38 43.06 -0.13
N TRP A 799 29.40 42.25 0.32
CA TRP A 799 28.08 42.77 0.71
C TRP A 799 28.17 43.82 1.83
N THR A 800 28.98 43.55 2.86
CA THR A 800 29.21 44.49 3.97
C THR A 800 29.86 45.79 3.48
N ALA A 801 30.81 45.70 2.55
CA ALA A 801 31.44 46.87 1.94
C ALA A 801 30.43 47.69 1.11
N MET A 802 29.57 47.03 0.32
CA MET A 802 28.50 47.69 -0.44
C MET A 802 27.53 48.44 0.47
N GLN A 803 27.10 47.83 1.58
CA GLN A 803 26.22 48.49 2.55
C GLN A 803 26.86 49.72 3.19
N ARG A 804 28.16 49.66 3.55
CA ARG A 804 28.90 50.81 4.10
C ARG A 804 29.01 51.95 3.09
N LEU A 805 29.31 51.63 1.83
CA LEU A 805 29.40 52.62 0.76
C LEU A 805 28.03 53.27 0.49
N GLN A 806 26.95 52.50 0.54
CA GLN A 806 25.59 53.02 0.45
C GLN A 806 25.25 53.95 1.62
N ALA A 807 25.57 53.56 2.86
CA ALA A 807 25.33 54.37 4.04
C ALA A 807 26.12 55.69 4.02
N SER A 808 27.32 55.69 3.43
CA SER A 808 28.14 56.90 3.24
C SER A 808 27.69 57.78 2.06
N GLY A 809 26.72 57.34 1.25
CA GLY A 809 26.26 58.03 0.05
C GLY A 809 27.19 57.94 -1.16
N VAL A 810 28.27 57.15 -1.09
CA VAL A 810 29.21 56.92 -2.19
C VAL A 810 28.63 56.01 -3.27
N LEU A 811 27.72 55.10 -2.89
CA LEU A 811 27.14 54.12 -3.79
C LEU A 811 25.61 54.19 -3.70
N GLN A 812 24.95 54.44 -4.83
CA GLN A 812 23.50 54.44 -4.93
C GLN A 812 23.06 53.12 -5.57
N LEU A 813 22.46 52.22 -4.79
CA LEU A 813 21.84 51.01 -5.35
C LEU A 813 20.54 51.42 -6.07
N VAL A 814 20.34 50.94 -7.30
CA VAL A 814 19.17 51.27 -8.12
C VAL A 814 17.88 50.95 -7.34
N GLU A 815 17.01 51.95 -7.19
CA GLU A 815 15.69 51.83 -6.54
C GLU A 815 14.73 51.10 -7.50
N GLY A 816 14.65 49.79 -7.35
CA GLY A 816 13.60 48.95 -7.95
C GLY A 816 12.90 48.14 -6.85
N PRO A 817 11.71 47.58 -7.12
CA PRO A 817 11.06 46.68 -6.19
C PRO A 817 11.98 45.48 -5.92
N VAL A 818 12.39 45.31 -4.65
CA VAL A 818 13.20 44.20 -4.19
C VAL A 818 12.28 43.17 -3.52
N ARG A 819 12.37 41.91 -3.96
CA ARG A 819 11.66 40.79 -3.34
C ARG A 819 12.67 39.86 -2.68
N VAL A 820 12.67 39.82 -1.35
CA VAL A 820 13.55 38.93 -0.58
C VAL A 820 13.00 37.50 -0.66
N LEU A 821 13.81 36.58 -1.20
CA LEU A 821 13.46 35.17 -1.40
C LEU A 821 14.05 34.25 -0.31
N HIS A 822 15.15 34.67 0.31
CA HIS A 822 15.79 33.98 1.43
C HIS A 822 16.54 34.94 2.34
N ARG A 823 16.55 34.66 3.64
CA ARG A 823 17.41 35.32 4.63
C ARG A 823 17.72 34.33 5.75
N ALA A 824 19.00 34.10 6.02
CA ALA A 824 19.43 33.21 7.10
C ALA A 824 19.19 33.88 8.48
N PRO A 825 18.79 33.13 9.53
CA PRO A 825 18.59 33.70 10.87
C PRO A 825 19.87 34.29 11.49
N SER A 826 21.03 33.76 11.11
CA SER A 826 22.36 34.24 11.50
C SER A 826 22.78 35.51 10.76
N PHE A 827 22.03 35.90 9.72
CA PHE A 827 22.29 37.09 8.92
C PHE A 827 21.61 38.32 9.53
N VAL A 828 22.25 38.85 10.56
CA VAL A 828 21.87 40.14 11.17
C VAL A 828 22.40 41.26 10.28
N GLU A 829 21.52 41.84 9.47
CA GLU A 829 21.78 43.16 8.88
C GLU A 829 21.87 44.18 10.03
N THR A 830 22.91 45.01 10.03
CA THR A 830 22.85 46.29 10.76
C THR A 830 21.68 47.07 10.19
N ASP A 831 20.52 47.03 10.87
CA ASP A 831 19.26 47.58 10.38
C ASP A 831 19.30 49.12 10.38
N VAL A 832 19.86 49.68 9.31
CA VAL A 832 19.91 51.13 9.04
C VAL A 832 18.50 51.74 9.05
N SER A 833 17.43 50.94 8.89
CA SER A 833 16.05 51.42 8.97
C SER A 833 15.60 51.74 10.41
N VAL A 834 16.13 51.04 11.43
CA VAL A 834 15.81 51.32 12.83
C VAL A 834 16.47 52.63 13.28
N GLU A 835 17.73 52.85 12.92
CA GLU A 835 18.43 54.11 13.19
C GLU A 835 17.76 55.29 12.46
N ARG A 836 17.32 55.09 11.20
CA ARG A 836 16.61 56.12 10.43
C ARG A 836 15.21 56.41 10.98
N LYS A 837 14.43 55.39 11.37
CA LYS A 837 13.12 55.55 12.01
C LYS A 837 13.25 56.23 13.39
N ALA A 838 14.27 55.86 14.16
CA ALA A 838 14.56 56.50 15.45
C ALA A 838 14.96 57.97 15.27
N ALA A 839 15.80 58.29 14.28
CA ALA A 839 16.20 59.66 13.98
C ALA A 839 15.02 60.53 13.49
N GLU A 840 14.15 59.97 12.65
CA GLU A 840 12.98 60.67 12.12
C GLU A 840 11.89 60.87 13.20
N ALA A 841 11.63 59.85 14.03
CA ALA A 841 10.76 59.96 15.19
C ALA A 841 11.28 61.01 16.19
N ALA A 842 12.59 61.04 16.48
CA ALA A 842 13.21 62.05 17.32
C ALA A 842 13.06 63.47 16.73
N THR A 843 13.15 63.60 15.41
CA THR A 843 12.99 64.88 14.71
C THR A 843 11.55 65.41 14.81
N LEU A 844 10.55 64.56 14.57
CA LEU A 844 9.13 64.91 14.71
C LEU A 844 8.76 65.26 16.16
N HIS A 845 9.27 64.49 17.11
CA HIS A 845 9.10 64.77 18.53
C HIS A 845 9.70 66.14 18.93
N GLY A 846 10.91 66.45 18.44
CA GLY A 846 11.52 67.76 18.63
C GLY A 846 10.79 68.93 17.95
N LYS A 847 9.96 68.68 16.92
CA LYS A 847 9.04 69.69 16.35
C LYS A 847 7.83 69.91 17.26
N ALA A 848 7.25 68.84 17.80
CA ALA A 848 6.14 68.91 18.76
C ALA A 848 6.53 69.72 20.02
N GLU A 849 7.68 69.42 20.63
CA GLU A 849 8.18 70.17 21.81
C GLU A 849 8.44 71.66 21.51
N ARG A 850 8.85 71.99 20.28
CA ARG A 850 9.03 73.39 19.86
C ARG A 850 7.68 74.10 19.66
N ALA A 851 6.70 73.40 19.10
CA ALA A 851 5.35 73.93 18.93
C ALA A 851 4.66 74.22 20.29
N VAL A 852 4.80 73.31 21.28
CA VAL A 852 4.29 73.55 22.65
C VAL A 852 4.98 74.75 23.32
N ARG A 853 6.31 74.87 23.19
CA ARG A 853 7.05 76.03 23.72
C ARG A 853 6.61 77.34 23.08
N MET A 854 6.41 77.36 21.76
CA MET A 854 5.94 78.55 21.06
C MET A 854 4.52 78.92 21.48
N ALA A 855 3.61 77.93 21.59
CA ALA A 855 2.25 78.15 22.09
C ALA A 855 2.26 78.74 23.51
N ARG A 856 3.20 78.30 24.38
CA ARG A 856 3.36 78.83 25.74
C ARG A 856 3.80 80.28 25.74
N VAL A 857 4.77 80.63 24.88
CA VAL A 857 5.25 82.01 24.73
C VAL A 857 4.14 82.93 24.22
N LEU A 858 3.33 82.49 23.25
CA LEU A 858 2.20 83.28 22.73
C LEU A 858 1.09 83.47 23.78
N ALA A 859 0.75 82.40 24.50
CA ALA A 859 -0.26 82.47 25.57
C ALA A 859 0.18 83.39 26.73
N GLN A 860 1.48 83.38 27.09
CA GLN A 860 2.03 84.28 28.13
C GLN A 860 2.29 85.70 27.61
N GLY A 861 2.53 85.86 26.31
CA GLY A 861 2.81 87.12 25.63
C GLY A 861 1.58 87.93 25.25
N GLY A 862 0.37 87.48 25.62
CA GLY A 862 -0.88 88.21 25.41
C GLY A 862 -1.65 87.85 24.14
N PHE A 863 -1.29 86.77 23.44
CA PHE A 863 -1.94 86.27 22.21
C PHE A 863 -2.50 84.84 22.40
N PRO A 864 -3.45 84.63 23.33
CA PRO A 864 -4.00 83.29 23.62
C PRO A 864 -4.75 82.66 22.44
N GLU A 865 -5.25 83.45 21.50
CA GLU A 865 -5.98 83.01 20.30
C GLU A 865 -5.11 82.29 19.27
N GLU A 866 -3.79 82.50 19.28
CA GLU A 866 -2.86 81.85 18.34
C GLU A 866 -2.33 80.50 18.86
N ALA A 867 -2.42 80.26 20.17
CA ALA A 867 -1.92 79.05 20.81
C ALA A 867 -2.62 77.75 20.36
N PRO A 868 -3.96 77.69 20.15
CA PRO A 868 -4.66 76.43 19.84
C PRO A 868 -4.18 75.73 18.58
N ALA A 869 -3.91 76.48 17.50
CA ALA A 869 -3.42 75.93 16.24
C ALA A 869 -2.05 75.25 16.38
N LEU A 870 -1.17 75.83 17.21
CA LEU A 870 0.15 75.27 17.50
C LEU A 870 0.06 74.05 18.43
N LEU A 871 -0.87 74.04 19.39
CA LEU A 871 -1.11 72.88 20.25
C LEU A 871 -1.68 71.69 19.46
N ALA A 872 -2.64 71.93 18.55
CA ALA A 872 -3.17 70.88 17.67
C ALA A 872 -2.08 70.29 16.78
N LYS A 873 -1.21 71.15 16.23
CA LYS A 873 -0.03 70.72 15.46
C LYS A 873 0.93 69.89 16.31
N ALA A 874 1.18 70.28 17.56
CA ALA A 874 2.06 69.54 18.46
C ALA A 874 1.56 68.11 18.74
N ILE A 875 0.24 67.93 18.94
CA ILE A 875 -0.38 66.61 19.10
C ILE A 875 -0.20 65.78 17.82
N GLY A 876 -0.42 66.39 16.64
CA GLY A 876 -0.24 65.74 15.34
C GLY A 876 1.20 65.28 15.08
N ASP A 877 2.19 66.13 15.39
CA ASP A 877 3.62 65.82 15.26
C ASP A 877 4.06 64.71 16.25
N ALA A 878 3.58 64.76 17.49
CA ALA A 878 3.91 63.76 18.50
C ALA A 878 3.31 62.38 18.21
N ALA A 879 2.05 62.34 17.77
CA ALA A 879 1.41 61.11 17.34
C ALA A 879 2.07 60.53 16.07
N ALA A 880 2.54 61.38 15.14
CA ALA A 880 3.31 60.94 13.99
C ALA A 880 4.63 60.29 14.42
N ALA A 881 5.36 60.90 15.36
CA ALA A 881 6.57 60.32 15.92
C ALA A 881 6.31 58.93 16.54
N ARG A 882 5.17 58.76 17.24
CA ARG A 882 4.76 57.47 17.81
C ARG A 882 4.47 56.41 16.76
N LEU A 883 3.81 56.77 15.66
CA LEU A 883 3.51 55.86 14.56
C LEU A 883 4.76 55.47 13.76
N VAL A 884 5.70 56.40 13.57
CA VAL A 884 7.01 56.11 12.95
C VAL A 884 7.81 55.12 13.81
N ALA A 885 7.80 55.30 15.14
CA ALA A 885 8.44 54.37 16.08
C ALA A 885 7.79 52.98 16.07
N LEU A 886 6.48 52.89 15.85
CA LEU A 886 5.74 51.62 15.66
C LEU A 886 5.91 51.00 14.27
N GLY A 887 6.51 51.73 13.31
CA GLY A 887 6.63 51.30 11.92
C GLY A 887 5.33 51.38 11.11
N GLU A 888 4.34 52.11 11.60
CA GLU A 888 2.99 52.21 11.04
C GLU A 888 2.76 53.48 10.20
N LEU A 889 3.74 54.38 10.15
CA LEU A 889 3.74 55.55 9.29
C LEU A 889 4.87 55.44 8.26
N LEU A 890 4.58 55.78 7.00
CA LEU A 890 5.60 55.90 5.96
C LEU A 890 6.58 57.02 6.30
N LEU A 891 7.87 56.79 6.08
CA LEU A 891 8.93 57.80 6.24
C LEU A 891 8.63 59.00 5.31
N GLY A 892 8.67 60.22 5.84
CA GLY A 892 8.35 61.48 5.14
C GLY A 892 6.98 62.10 5.45
N ALA A 893 6.12 61.44 6.23
CA ALA A 893 4.85 62.02 6.67
C ALA A 893 5.04 63.09 7.76
N ALA A 894 4.42 64.27 7.59
CA ALA A 894 4.66 65.41 8.46
C ALA A 894 3.85 65.41 9.77
N THR A 895 2.61 64.91 9.75
CA THR A 895 1.68 64.91 10.91
C THR A 895 0.77 63.66 10.89
N ALA A 896 0.28 63.22 12.03
CA ALA A 896 -0.70 62.13 12.11
C ALA A 896 -2.13 62.63 11.84
N SER A 897 -2.93 61.83 11.13
CA SER A 897 -4.34 62.13 10.90
C SER A 897 -5.20 61.86 12.16
N PRO A 898 -6.38 62.50 12.30
CA PRO A 898 -7.26 62.29 13.44
C PRO A 898 -7.67 60.82 13.66
N ALA A 899 -7.87 60.06 12.58
CA ALA A 899 -8.19 58.63 12.65
C ALA A 899 -7.02 57.81 13.21
N GLN A 900 -5.78 58.17 12.86
CA GLN A 900 -4.59 57.52 13.40
C GLN A 900 -4.39 57.85 14.88
N ILE A 901 -4.68 59.08 15.29
CA ILE A 901 -4.66 59.50 16.70
C ILE A 901 -5.71 58.74 17.51
N ALA A 902 -6.93 58.59 16.99
CA ALA A 902 -7.99 57.80 17.62
C ALA A 902 -7.57 56.32 17.80
N SER A 903 -6.95 55.73 16.77
CA SER A 903 -6.42 54.36 16.85
C SER A 903 -5.31 54.20 17.90
N LEU A 904 -4.43 55.18 18.07
CA LEU A 904 -3.41 55.14 19.13
C LEU A 904 -4.01 55.20 20.54
N VAL A 905 -5.09 55.98 20.71
CA VAL A 905 -5.86 56.07 21.96
C VAL A 905 -6.56 54.76 22.27
N GLU A 906 -7.25 54.16 21.29
CA GLU A 906 -7.94 52.85 21.46
C GLU A 906 -6.96 51.74 21.88
N ARG A 907 -5.73 51.80 21.37
CA ARG A 907 -4.65 50.85 21.73
C ARG A 907 -4.00 51.14 23.08
N GLY A 908 -4.37 52.24 23.75
CA GLY A 908 -3.77 52.68 25.02
C GLY A 908 -2.30 53.12 24.89
N THR A 909 -1.84 53.42 23.68
CA THR A 909 -0.44 53.79 23.41
C THR A 909 -0.13 55.27 23.63
N ILE A 910 -1.17 56.09 23.70
CA ILE A 910 -1.16 57.50 24.09
C ILE A 910 -2.36 57.78 25.03
N PRO A 911 -2.35 58.87 25.81
CA PRO A 911 -3.37 59.14 26.82
C PRO A 911 -4.81 59.19 26.27
N PRO A 912 -5.82 58.65 26.97
CA PRO A 912 -7.19 58.57 26.47
C PRO A 912 -7.88 59.93 26.28
N ASN A 913 -7.40 60.97 26.96
CA ASN A 913 -7.89 62.34 26.79
C ASN A 913 -7.40 63.00 25.49
N THR A 914 -6.50 62.39 24.72
CA THR A 914 -5.90 63.02 23.52
C THR A 914 -6.93 63.43 22.48
N THR A 915 -7.92 62.60 22.18
CA THR A 915 -8.98 62.92 21.20
C THR A 915 -9.88 64.05 21.68
N ALA A 916 -10.20 64.09 22.98
CA ALA A 916 -10.97 65.17 23.60
C ALA A 916 -10.19 66.49 23.61
N THR A 917 -8.89 66.46 23.92
CA THR A 917 -8.01 67.63 23.87
C THR A 917 -7.85 68.16 22.45
N LEU A 918 -7.70 67.28 21.45
CA LEU A 918 -7.62 67.68 20.04
C LEU A 918 -8.94 68.28 19.53
N ALA A 919 -10.08 67.73 19.94
CA ALA A 919 -11.40 68.25 19.61
C ALA A 919 -11.63 69.67 20.17
N ALA A 920 -11.10 69.97 21.36
CA ALA A 920 -11.17 71.29 21.97
C ALA A 920 -10.25 72.35 21.31
N LEU A 921 -9.39 71.95 20.37
CA LEU A 921 -8.42 72.82 19.69
C LEU A 921 -8.80 73.15 18.22
N TRP A 922 -9.94 72.66 17.71
CA TRP A 922 -10.39 72.90 16.33
C TRP A 922 -11.02 74.30 16.15
N PRO A 923 -10.86 74.96 14.99
CA PRO A 923 -11.49 76.26 14.75
C PRO A 923 -13.02 76.17 14.80
N GLY A 924 -13.66 76.91 15.73
CA GLY A 924 -15.11 76.94 15.92
C GLY A 924 -15.59 76.60 17.34
N THR A 925 -14.70 76.20 18.25
CA THR A 925 -14.96 76.16 19.69
C THR A 925 -14.61 77.50 20.33
N ASP A 926 -15.59 78.16 20.97
CA ASP A 926 -15.38 79.41 21.71
C ASP A 926 -14.44 79.17 22.92
N LEU A 927 -13.14 79.31 22.70
CA LEU A 927 -12.12 79.28 23.75
C LEU A 927 -12.00 80.68 24.35
N VAL A 928 -12.77 80.97 25.41
CA VAL A 928 -13.03 82.36 25.86
C VAL A 928 -12.16 82.79 27.06
N SER A 929 -11.24 81.98 27.59
CA SER A 929 -10.39 82.40 28.72
C SER A 929 -8.95 81.90 28.68
N GLY A 930 -7.99 82.75 29.12
CA GLY A 930 -6.57 82.37 29.23
C GLY A 930 -6.30 81.19 30.18
N ALA A 931 -7.19 80.97 31.15
CA ALA A 931 -7.14 79.80 32.04
C ALA A 931 -7.47 78.48 31.30
N GLU A 932 -8.23 78.53 30.22
CA GLU A 932 -8.57 77.36 29.41
C GLU A 932 -7.43 76.99 28.45
N VAL A 933 -6.78 78.00 27.86
CA VAL A 933 -5.56 77.81 27.07
C VAL A 933 -4.44 77.23 27.93
N ALA A 934 -4.27 77.69 29.17
CA ALA A 934 -3.30 77.11 30.10
C ALA A 934 -3.57 75.62 30.39
N ARG A 935 -4.83 75.23 30.64
CA ARG A 935 -5.21 73.81 30.84
C ARG A 935 -4.94 72.95 29.61
N LEU A 936 -5.25 73.45 28.41
CA LEU A 936 -4.99 72.72 27.16
C LEU A 936 -3.50 72.60 26.86
N LEU A 937 -2.71 73.58 27.30
CA LEU A 937 -1.26 73.56 27.16
C LEU A 937 -0.63 72.49 28.05
N ASP A 938 -1.04 72.40 29.31
CA ASP A 938 -0.57 71.35 30.23
C ASP A 938 -0.99 69.95 29.75
N ALA A 939 -2.23 69.82 29.26
CA ALA A 939 -2.72 68.56 28.68
C ALA A 939 -1.92 68.15 27.44
N THR A 940 -1.60 69.10 26.55
CA THR A 940 -0.81 68.86 25.34
C THR A 940 0.63 68.47 25.69
N GLU A 941 1.25 69.11 26.68
CA GLU A 941 2.60 68.77 27.14
C GLU A 941 2.67 67.33 27.69
N ALA A 942 1.66 66.92 28.46
CA ALA A 942 1.55 65.53 28.94
C ALA A 942 1.39 64.51 27.79
N ILE A 943 0.59 64.83 26.77
CA ILE A 943 0.39 63.97 25.59
C ILE A 943 1.70 63.85 24.78
N VAL A 944 2.40 64.96 24.55
CA VAL A 944 3.68 64.96 23.84
C VAL A 944 4.70 64.11 24.61
N ALA A 945 4.81 64.28 25.92
CA ALA A 945 5.71 63.50 26.76
C ALA A 945 5.40 61.98 26.71
N ALA A 946 4.12 61.60 26.80
CA ALA A 946 3.70 60.20 26.72
C ALA A 946 4.04 59.53 25.38
N CYS A 947 4.08 60.30 24.28
CA CYS A 947 4.49 59.78 22.97
C CYS A 947 5.99 59.42 22.90
N ARG A 948 6.81 59.94 23.82
CA ARG A 948 8.27 59.69 23.90
C ARG A 948 8.61 58.41 24.65
N GLU A 949 7.80 58.02 25.64
CA GLU A 949 8.14 56.91 26.53
C GLU A 949 8.18 55.57 25.77
N PRO A 950 9.20 54.72 25.99
CA PRO A 950 9.24 53.39 25.38
C PRO A 950 8.01 52.57 25.83
N LEU A 951 7.41 51.82 24.90
CA LEU A 951 6.25 50.97 25.19
C LEU A 951 6.64 49.92 26.26
N ALA A 952 6.29 50.17 27.51
CA ALA A 952 6.33 49.14 28.54
C ALA A 952 5.36 48.02 28.12
N THR A 953 5.88 46.80 28.06
CA THR A 953 5.22 45.54 27.69
C THR A 953 3.71 45.51 27.96
N LEU A 954 2.91 45.75 26.91
CA LEU A 954 1.48 45.47 26.93
C LEU A 954 1.28 43.94 26.98
N PRO A 955 0.45 43.41 27.89
CA PRO A 955 0.24 41.98 28.02
C PRO A 955 -0.47 41.44 26.77
N THR A 956 0.16 40.45 26.15
CA THR A 956 -0.29 39.69 24.99
C THR A 956 -1.76 39.26 25.10
N PRO A 957 -2.65 39.65 24.17
CA PRO A 957 -3.94 38.98 24.05
C PRO A 957 -3.73 37.62 23.40
N ILE A 958 -4.21 36.61 24.12
CA ILE A 958 -4.30 35.19 23.81
C ILE A 958 -4.70 34.97 22.34
N LEU A 959 -3.72 34.62 21.50
CA LEU A 959 -3.96 33.94 20.23
C LEU A 959 -4.13 32.45 20.53
N LYS A 960 -5.40 32.04 20.65
CA LYS A 960 -5.80 30.66 20.43
C LYS A 960 -5.57 30.29 18.95
N ILE A 961 -5.29 28.99 18.78
CA ILE A 961 -5.33 28.16 17.56
C ILE A 961 -3.98 28.07 16.82
N ILE A 962 -3.32 26.90 16.89
CA ILE A 962 -3.29 25.83 15.85
C ILE A 962 -2.86 24.53 16.53
#